data_AF-A0A8B9HU27-F1
#
_entry.id   AF-A0A8B9HU27-F1
#
_cell.length_a   1.000
_cell.length_b   1.000
_cell.length_c   1.000
_cell.angle_alpha   90.00
_cell.angle_beta   90.00
_cell.angle_gamma   90.00
#
_symmetry.space_group_name_H-M   'P 1'
#
loop_
_entity.id
_entity.type
_entity.pdbx_description
1 polymer ?
#
loop_
_entity_poly.entity_id
_entity_poly.type
_entity_poly.pdbx_seq_one_letter_code
_entity_poly.pdbx_strand_id
1 'polypeptide(L)'
;MPVNKLVLLCWSKRCSFGGRFYSLEDMWHPDLGDPFGVMHCVMCHCEPQRSRRGKVFGKVSCKNIKQDCPEPSCDDPVLLPGHCCKTCPKATESLFDGFEFFQEKEDDLHKSYNDRSYLSSEQMNTGDNFVALLTGVTDLWLPSSSGVARARFTLTKTSLAFSITYQRINRPSTILFLDSEGNTAFEFRVPHAESEMICGVWRNLPKSHMRQLQEEQLRVSIVATDGRREEIQGKIIKHRALFAETFSATLTSDEENSGMGGIAMLTLSDTENNLHFILLMQGIIPPTEKGESHTHTLQYRQHSLREIHANVTAQDPDFAEVLTDLNSRELFWLSRGQLQIVVETEGHNAHRISGYITGRKSCDTLQSVMSSGDALTPLKTGAVGSAVFSLHDNGTLDYQVQVSGVSSTVVGVTIEMKPRRRSKRSVLYDVTENFAAAAGGGRAVGSYGRMEARHIHMLLQNELFINVATAEHSEGELRGQIRTLLYSGLDSRTHELPFSLAGQFVSPPVRTSAGGHAWVSVDERCHLHYEIVVNGLSKGDDLTVNAHLHGLAEIGEIDESKTNHKRLLTGFYGEQAQGVLKDLSMELLRHLDKGTAFIQVSTKMNPRGEIRGRIHVPNSCEFGSRGEVVEEAEFDDLVFVRDPEELRKDPHTCFFEGEHHAHGSRWTPHYNSCFSCTCQKKTVICDPVICPALTCPHTYQPDDKCCPVCDERKTPKEIPAEKTEEHPEGCYFEGDQKMHAPGTMWHPFVPPFGYIKCAVCTCKGATGEVHCEKVTCPPLTCSHPIRRNPSDCCKVCPPEDTPLPEEGELMQADGTRHCKFGKNYYQNSENWHPRVPLVGEMKCITCWCDHGVTKCQRKQCPLLSCSNITRREGKCCPECAGNTHKNTHTHT
;
A
#
# COMPACT_ATOMS: atom_id res chain seq x y z
N MET A 1 50.93 10.56 28.23
CA MET A 1 50.77 10.12 26.83
C MET A 1 49.50 9.27 26.72
N PRO A 2 48.82 9.25 25.55
CA PRO A 2 47.35 9.24 25.47
C PRO A 2 46.73 8.07 24.66
N VAL A 3 45.38 8.13 24.54
CA VAL A 3 44.42 7.56 23.53
C VAL A 3 44.17 6.03 23.52
N ASN A 4 42.94 5.50 23.33
CA ASN A 4 41.90 5.91 22.38
C ASN A 4 40.46 5.49 22.72
N LYS A 5 39.51 6.38 22.36
CA LYS A 5 38.03 6.26 22.40
C LYS A 5 37.50 5.73 21.05
N LEU A 6 36.50 4.85 21.05
CA LEU A 6 35.61 4.62 19.90
C LEU A 6 34.26 5.29 20.15
N VAL A 7 33.83 6.10 19.20
CA VAL A 7 32.64 6.96 19.23
C VAL A 7 31.67 6.47 18.16
N LEU A 8 30.51 5.96 18.59
CA LEU A 8 29.30 5.81 17.77
C LEU A 8 28.73 7.20 17.46
N LEU A 9 28.66 7.57 16.19
CA LEU A 9 28.03 8.81 15.75
C LEU A 9 27.28 8.59 14.42
N CYS A 10 26.04 8.13 14.51
CA CYS A 10 25.03 8.38 13.48
C CYS A 10 24.60 9.86 13.62
N TRP A 11 25.13 10.76 12.77
CA TRP A 11 24.71 12.17 12.76
C TRP A 11 23.63 12.39 11.70
N SER A 12 22.49 12.90 12.17
CA SER A 12 21.29 13.21 11.41
C SER A 12 21.55 14.23 10.29
N LYS A 13 21.48 13.79 9.02
CA LYS A 13 21.38 14.66 7.83
C LYS A 13 19.92 15.08 7.55
N ARG A 14 19.10 15.32 8.58
CA ARG A 14 17.64 15.60 8.46
C ARG A 14 17.20 16.63 9.49
N CYS A 15 16.21 17.45 9.15
CA CYS A 15 15.49 18.33 10.08
C CYS A 15 14.34 17.56 10.76
N SER A 16 13.97 17.92 11.98
CA SER A 16 12.78 17.39 12.66
C SER A 16 11.87 18.53 13.10
N PHE A 17 10.59 18.46 12.77
CA PHE A 17 9.58 19.44 13.18
C PHE A 17 8.24 18.75 13.43
N GLY A 18 7.62 18.98 14.59
CA GLY A 18 6.30 18.40 14.93
C GLY A 18 6.25 16.86 14.94
N GLY A 19 7.34 16.18 15.29
CA GLY A 19 7.41 14.70 15.29
C GLY A 19 7.62 14.07 13.90
N ARG A 20 7.73 14.86 12.83
CA ARG A 20 8.06 14.41 11.47
C ARG A 20 9.49 14.78 11.10
N PHE A 21 10.12 13.95 10.28
CA PHE A 21 11.49 14.17 9.77
C PHE A 21 11.44 14.66 8.33
N TYR A 22 12.19 15.72 8.05
CA TYR A 22 12.31 16.40 6.76
C TYR A 22 13.76 16.31 6.28
N SER A 23 13.95 16.11 4.99
CA SER A 23 15.27 16.12 4.36
C SER A 23 15.81 17.54 4.28
N LEU A 24 17.12 17.67 4.06
CA LEU A 24 17.72 18.98 3.74
C LEU A 24 17.03 19.55 2.50
N GLU A 25 16.73 20.85 2.49
CA GLU A 25 16.02 21.60 1.44
C GLU A 25 14.51 21.35 1.29
N ASP A 26 13.91 20.47 2.09
CA ASP A 26 12.44 20.31 2.13
C ASP A 26 11.76 21.63 2.54
N MET A 27 10.64 21.96 1.91
CA MET A 27 9.73 23.06 2.28
C MET A 27 8.34 22.53 2.64
N TRP A 28 7.75 23.03 3.72
CA TRP A 28 6.41 22.61 4.16
C TRP A 28 5.67 23.69 4.95
N HIS A 29 4.33 23.59 4.98
CA HIS A 29 3.50 24.31 5.93
C HIS A 29 3.47 23.55 7.26
N PRO A 30 3.84 24.18 8.38
CA PRO A 30 3.87 23.48 9.65
C PRO A 30 2.45 23.17 10.12
N ASP A 31 2.20 21.90 10.39
CA ASP A 31 0.99 21.43 11.08
C ASP A 31 1.25 21.45 12.58
N LEU A 32 0.46 22.25 13.30
CA LEU A 32 0.59 22.40 14.74
C LEU A 32 -0.35 21.45 15.52
N GLY A 33 -1.09 20.60 14.82
CA GLY A 33 -2.07 19.69 15.40
C GLY A 33 -3.30 20.44 15.95
N ASP A 34 -4.29 19.69 16.42
CA ASP A 34 -5.52 20.27 16.96
C ASP A 34 -5.25 21.08 18.23
N PRO A 35 -5.86 22.28 18.36
CA PRO A 35 -6.95 22.84 17.54
C PRO A 35 -6.48 23.81 16.42
N PHE A 36 -5.18 23.89 16.15
CA PHE A 36 -4.59 24.92 15.27
C PHE A 36 -4.48 24.49 13.80
N GLY A 37 -4.29 23.18 13.55
CA GLY A 37 -4.16 22.62 12.20
C GLY A 37 -2.95 23.16 11.41
N VAL A 38 -3.05 23.09 10.08
CA VAL A 38 -1.97 23.48 9.16
C VAL A 38 -1.89 24.99 9.01
N MET A 39 -0.71 25.56 9.26
CA MET A 39 -0.47 27.00 9.12
C MET A 39 -0.09 27.36 7.67
N HIS A 40 -1.10 27.50 6.80
CA HIS A 40 -0.93 27.78 5.37
C HIS A 40 -0.16 29.06 5.04
N CYS A 41 -0.07 30.02 5.97
CA CYS A 41 0.67 31.27 5.80
C CYS A 41 2.11 31.24 6.33
N VAL A 42 2.58 30.11 6.83
CA VAL A 42 3.96 29.94 7.28
C VAL A 42 4.61 28.90 6.37
N MET A 43 5.74 29.26 5.77
CA MET A 43 6.56 28.33 4.99
C MET A 43 7.82 28.03 5.79
N CYS A 44 8.01 26.76 6.14
CA CYS A 44 9.22 26.26 6.78
C CYS A 44 10.10 25.58 5.74
N HIS A 45 11.42 25.79 5.82
CA HIS A 45 12.41 25.13 4.99
C HIS A 45 13.57 24.59 5.83
N CYS A 46 14.14 23.47 5.41
CA CYS A 46 15.28 22.83 6.10
C CYS A 46 16.61 23.31 5.51
N GLU A 47 17.29 24.25 6.16
CA GLU A 47 18.59 24.79 5.72
C GLU A 47 19.76 23.89 6.15
N PRO A 48 20.70 23.54 5.25
CA PRO A 48 21.94 22.88 5.62
C PRO A 48 22.90 23.89 6.30
N GLN A 49 23.27 23.63 7.55
CA GLN A 49 24.25 24.43 8.30
C GLN A 49 25.55 23.64 8.50
N ARG A 50 26.69 24.29 8.24
CA ARG A 50 28.03 23.70 8.41
C ARG A 50 28.60 24.09 9.77
N SER A 51 28.96 23.10 10.58
CA SER A 51 29.71 23.31 11.82
C SER A 51 31.18 23.67 11.54
N ARG A 52 31.85 24.35 12.49
CA ARG A 52 33.29 24.69 12.45
C ARG A 52 34.24 23.50 12.23
N ARG A 53 33.74 22.25 12.33
CA ARG A 53 34.48 20.99 12.05
C ARG A 53 34.06 20.30 10.74
N GLY A 54 33.36 20.98 9.83
CA GLY A 54 33.01 20.45 8.49
C GLY A 54 31.80 19.50 8.44
N LYS A 55 31.14 19.20 9.58
CA LYS A 55 29.89 18.41 9.60
C LYS A 55 28.68 19.27 9.20
N VAL A 56 27.84 18.75 8.31
CA VAL A 56 26.58 19.34 7.86
C VAL A 56 25.42 18.80 8.70
N PHE A 57 24.58 19.67 9.25
CA PHE A 57 23.32 19.32 9.94
C PHE A 57 22.16 20.18 9.43
N GLY A 58 20.93 19.67 9.53
CA GLY A 58 19.73 20.40 9.08
C GLY A 58 19.17 21.33 10.16
N LYS A 59 18.91 22.59 9.82
CA LYS A 59 18.26 23.58 10.68
C LYS A 59 16.94 24.03 10.04
N VAL A 60 15.84 23.94 10.78
CA VAL A 60 14.54 24.44 10.32
C VAL A 60 14.51 25.96 10.42
N SER A 61 14.13 26.62 9.31
CA SER A 61 13.96 28.06 9.19
C SER A 61 12.55 28.30 8.67
N CYS A 62 11.73 29.12 9.33
CA CYS A 62 10.34 29.35 8.92
C CYS A 62 10.09 30.85 8.74
N LYS A 63 9.38 31.21 7.68
CA LYS A 63 9.02 32.59 7.36
C LYS A 63 7.52 32.72 7.11
N ASN A 64 6.96 33.88 7.44
CA ASN A 64 5.57 34.20 7.18
C ASN A 64 5.45 34.78 5.77
N ILE A 65 4.78 34.06 4.87
CA ILE A 65 4.66 34.43 3.45
C ILE A 65 3.48 35.37 3.19
N LYS A 66 2.73 35.79 4.22
CA LYS A 66 1.58 36.69 4.07
C LYS A 66 1.95 38.08 3.54
N GLN A 67 3.19 38.53 3.76
CA GLN A 67 3.71 39.79 3.24
C GLN A 67 4.28 39.65 1.82
N ASP A 68 4.53 38.43 1.36
CA ASP A 68 5.04 38.12 0.02
C ASP A 68 3.89 37.82 -0.97
N CYS A 69 2.63 37.95 -0.53
CA CYS A 69 1.48 37.76 -1.39
C CYS A 69 1.41 38.89 -2.44
N PRO A 70 1.25 38.57 -3.73
CA PRO A 70 1.06 39.58 -4.76
C PRO A 70 -0.22 40.39 -4.49
N GLU A 71 -0.19 41.70 -4.75
CA GLU A 71 -1.37 42.54 -4.62
C GLU A 71 -2.44 42.12 -5.65
N PRO A 72 -3.64 41.71 -5.20
CA PRO A 72 -4.69 41.26 -6.11
C PRO A 72 -5.24 42.44 -6.93
N SER A 73 -5.46 42.23 -8.22
CA SER A 73 -5.86 43.26 -9.19
C SER A 73 -7.36 43.59 -9.21
N CYS A 74 -8.13 43.23 -8.18
CA CYS A 74 -9.59 43.39 -8.12
C CYS A 74 -10.06 44.05 -6.82
N ASP A 75 -11.24 44.65 -6.87
CA ASP A 75 -11.80 45.42 -5.76
C ASP A 75 -12.24 44.57 -4.55
N ASP A 76 -12.56 43.27 -4.74
CA ASP A 76 -12.93 42.36 -3.64
C ASP A 76 -12.29 40.95 -3.72
N PRO A 77 -11.06 40.78 -3.22
CA PRO A 77 -10.33 39.51 -3.28
C PRO A 77 -10.71 38.56 -2.11
N VAL A 78 -11.00 37.28 -2.44
CA VAL A 78 -11.51 36.26 -1.51
C VAL A 78 -10.40 35.28 -1.10
N LEU A 79 -10.39 34.85 0.18
CA LEU A 79 -9.44 33.87 0.71
C LEU A 79 -10.08 32.46 0.71
N LEU A 80 -9.53 31.54 -0.08
CA LEU A 80 -10.02 30.15 -0.18
C LEU A 80 -9.57 29.30 1.03
N PRO A 81 -10.35 28.29 1.45
CA PRO A 81 -9.97 27.37 2.52
C PRO A 81 -8.65 26.65 2.20
N GLY A 82 -7.68 26.69 3.10
CA GLY A 82 -6.37 26.03 2.92
C GLY A 82 -5.33 26.84 2.12
N HIS A 83 -5.58 28.12 1.83
CA HIS A 83 -4.64 29.00 1.11
C HIS A 83 -4.27 30.25 1.92
N CYS A 84 -3.07 30.82 1.68
CA CYS A 84 -2.60 32.01 2.40
C CYS A 84 -2.94 33.35 1.71
N CYS A 85 -2.80 33.42 0.38
CA CYS A 85 -3.00 34.65 -0.38
C CYS A 85 -4.45 34.76 -0.88
N LYS A 86 -4.98 35.99 -0.93
CA LYS A 86 -6.32 36.24 -1.46
C LYS A 86 -6.29 36.19 -2.99
N THR A 87 -7.32 35.60 -3.58
CA THR A 87 -7.49 35.45 -5.03
C THR A 87 -8.77 36.14 -5.46
N CYS A 88 -8.73 36.78 -6.63
CA CYS A 88 -9.91 37.42 -7.21
C CYS A 88 -10.92 36.35 -7.67
N PRO A 89 -12.16 36.36 -7.15
CA PRO A 89 -13.21 35.53 -7.72
C PRO A 89 -13.47 36.00 -9.16
N LYS A 90 -13.38 35.10 -10.13
CA LYS A 90 -13.76 35.39 -11.52
C LYS A 90 -15.28 35.58 -11.55
N ALA A 91 -15.74 36.79 -11.87
CA ALA A 91 -17.16 37.09 -11.98
C ALA A 91 -17.73 36.65 -13.34
N THR A 92 -18.88 35.97 -13.25
CA THR A 92 -19.94 35.72 -14.28
C THR A 92 -19.58 34.77 -15.43
N GLU A 93 -20.38 33.73 -15.74
CA GLU A 93 -21.85 33.69 -15.75
C GLU A 93 -22.53 32.75 -14.73
N SER A 94 -23.57 33.32 -14.11
CA SER A 94 -24.57 32.79 -13.15
C SER A 94 -25.74 32.09 -13.88
N LEU A 95 -26.42 31.07 -13.35
CA LEU A 95 -27.54 31.08 -12.37
C LEU A 95 -27.99 29.60 -12.25
N PHE A 96 -28.16 28.98 -11.08
CA PHE A 96 -29.32 29.11 -10.20
C PHE A 96 -29.05 28.45 -8.83
N ASP A 97 -29.88 28.89 -7.90
CA ASP A 97 -29.76 28.94 -6.44
C ASP A 97 -30.27 27.68 -5.70
N GLY A 98 -29.86 27.54 -4.44
CA GLY A 98 -30.62 26.89 -3.37
C GLY A 98 -30.51 25.37 -3.19
N PHE A 99 -29.68 24.92 -2.23
CA PHE A 99 -29.97 23.69 -1.50
C PHE A 99 -29.99 23.98 0.01
N GLU A 100 -31.20 24.25 0.49
CA GLU A 100 -31.56 24.10 1.90
C GLU A 100 -31.59 22.61 2.27
N PHE A 101 -31.18 22.37 3.52
CA PHE A 101 -31.42 21.19 4.33
C PHE A 101 -32.90 20.77 4.28
N PHE A 102 -33.22 19.47 4.09
CA PHE A 102 -34.27 18.77 4.85
C PHE A 102 -34.20 17.24 4.68
N GLN A 103 -34.55 16.57 5.77
CA GLN A 103 -34.70 15.13 5.99
C GLN A 103 -35.80 14.47 5.13
N GLU A 104 -35.53 13.19 4.81
CA GLU A 104 -36.45 12.04 4.67
C GLU A 104 -37.68 12.12 3.74
N LYS A 105 -37.69 11.27 2.70
CA LYS A 105 -38.58 10.09 2.61
C LYS A 105 -38.34 9.27 1.33
N GLU A 106 -38.50 7.95 1.47
CA GLU A 106 -38.65 6.95 0.41
C GLU A 106 -39.73 7.36 -0.60
N ASP A 107 -39.46 7.24 -1.91
CA ASP A 107 -40.12 6.25 -2.78
C ASP A 107 -39.46 6.20 -4.17
N ASP A 108 -39.58 5.04 -4.81
CA ASP A 108 -39.01 4.64 -6.09
C ASP A 108 -39.42 5.55 -7.27
N LEU A 109 -38.48 5.78 -8.21
CA LEU A 109 -38.60 5.62 -9.68
C LEU A 109 -37.48 6.41 -10.41
N HIS A 110 -36.64 5.66 -11.12
CA HIS A 110 -35.81 6.07 -12.27
C HIS A 110 -35.00 7.38 -12.15
N LYS A 111 -33.80 7.31 -11.54
CA LYS A 111 -32.69 8.22 -11.90
C LYS A 111 -31.85 7.60 -13.01
N SER A 112 -31.71 8.37 -14.09
CA SER A 112 -30.94 8.07 -15.29
C SER A 112 -29.44 7.91 -14.96
N TYR A 113 -28.84 6.97 -15.67
CA TYR A 113 -27.45 6.54 -15.60
C TYR A 113 -26.54 7.57 -16.30
N ASN A 114 -26.51 8.81 -15.81
CA ASN A 114 -25.69 9.88 -16.41
C ASN A 114 -25.15 10.87 -15.37
N ASP A 115 -24.50 10.34 -14.33
CA ASP A 115 -23.60 11.15 -13.51
C ASP A 115 -22.37 10.33 -13.09
N ARG A 116 -21.42 10.18 -14.03
CA ARG A 116 -20.09 9.60 -13.75
C ARG A 116 -19.18 10.56 -12.95
N SER A 117 -19.73 11.61 -12.33
CA SER A 117 -19.03 12.42 -11.32
C SER A 117 -19.11 11.83 -9.89
N TYR A 118 -19.84 10.72 -9.69
CA TYR A 118 -20.05 10.08 -8.38
C TYR A 118 -19.53 8.64 -8.26
N LEU A 119 -18.50 8.25 -9.03
CA LEU A 119 -17.64 7.15 -8.59
C LEU A 119 -16.68 7.72 -7.55
N SER A 120 -17.02 7.48 -6.28
CA SER A 120 -16.13 7.64 -5.14
C SER A 120 -14.71 7.21 -5.52
N SER A 121 -13.78 8.12 -5.29
CA SER A 121 -12.34 7.99 -5.43
C SER A 121 -11.73 6.93 -4.49
N GLU A 122 -12.54 6.07 -3.87
CA GLU A 122 -12.11 5.13 -2.83
C GLU A 122 -12.10 3.66 -3.24
N GLN A 123 -12.47 3.29 -4.48
CA GLN A 123 -12.45 1.86 -4.90
C GLN A 123 -11.69 1.51 -6.18
N MET A 124 -11.04 2.48 -6.84
CA MET A 124 -10.07 2.19 -7.91
C MET A 124 -8.75 2.86 -7.56
N ASN A 125 -7.82 2.05 -7.05
CA ASN A 125 -6.43 2.40 -6.75
C ASN A 125 -5.63 2.59 -8.06
N THR A 126 -6.19 3.31 -9.04
CA THR A 126 -5.58 3.48 -10.36
C THR A 126 -4.56 4.60 -10.26
N GLY A 127 -3.30 4.19 -10.29
CA GLY A 127 -2.17 5.09 -10.41
C GLY A 127 -2.26 6.06 -11.58
N ASP A 128 -1.43 7.11 -11.56
CA ASP A 128 -1.34 8.05 -12.69
C ASP A 128 -0.85 7.32 -13.95
N ASN A 129 -1.52 7.52 -15.09
CA ASN A 129 -1.18 6.88 -16.36
C ASN A 129 -0.43 7.84 -17.29
N PHE A 130 0.61 7.32 -17.94
CA PHE A 130 1.47 8.05 -18.87
C PHE A 130 1.68 7.25 -20.15
N VAL A 131 2.03 7.94 -21.22
CA VAL A 131 2.34 7.34 -22.53
C VAL A 131 3.59 7.99 -23.12
N ALA A 132 4.31 7.26 -23.95
CA ALA A 132 5.35 7.80 -24.81
C ALA A 132 5.23 7.19 -26.21
N LEU A 133 5.34 8.04 -27.22
CA LEU A 133 5.66 7.66 -28.60
C LEU A 133 7.18 7.71 -28.74
N LEU A 134 7.78 6.61 -29.18
CA LEU A 134 9.21 6.53 -29.45
C LEU A 134 9.43 6.36 -30.95
N THR A 135 10.24 7.23 -31.53
CA THR A 135 10.65 7.18 -32.93
C THR A 135 12.17 7.35 -33.04
N GLY A 136 12.74 7.14 -34.22
CA GLY A 136 14.16 7.36 -34.49
C GLY A 136 14.58 8.81 -34.20
N VAL A 137 15.77 8.98 -33.61
CA VAL A 137 16.32 10.29 -33.18
C VAL A 137 16.53 11.23 -34.38
N THR A 138 15.95 12.44 -34.33
CA THR A 138 16.04 13.47 -35.37
C THR A 138 17.15 14.51 -35.19
N ASP A 139 17.93 14.45 -34.10
CA ASP A 139 18.88 15.52 -33.75
C ASP A 139 20.23 15.47 -34.49
N LEU A 140 20.48 14.45 -35.34
CA LEU A 140 21.74 14.30 -36.09
C LEU A 140 21.51 13.90 -37.56
N TRP A 141 21.12 14.85 -38.42
CA TRP A 141 21.25 14.85 -39.90
C TRP A 141 20.87 13.62 -40.75
N LEU A 142 20.39 12.50 -40.18
CA LEU A 142 19.85 11.30 -40.83
C LEU A 142 19.02 10.54 -39.79
N PRO A 143 17.77 10.12 -40.09
CA PRO A 143 17.03 9.24 -39.20
C PRO A 143 17.73 7.87 -39.13
N SER A 144 18.03 7.40 -37.92
CA SER A 144 18.84 6.19 -37.71
C SER A 144 18.03 4.88 -37.72
N SER A 145 16.71 4.94 -37.60
CA SER A 145 15.83 3.77 -37.52
C SER A 145 14.42 4.07 -38.04
N SER A 146 13.78 3.07 -38.65
CA SER A 146 12.34 3.03 -38.98
C SER A 146 11.46 2.52 -37.84
N GLY A 147 12.08 2.25 -36.68
CA GLY A 147 11.41 1.74 -35.50
C GLY A 147 10.42 2.74 -34.91
N VAL A 148 9.24 2.22 -34.55
CA VAL A 148 8.25 2.94 -33.76
C VAL A 148 7.87 2.08 -32.57
N ALA A 149 7.89 2.67 -31.37
CA ALA A 149 7.38 2.01 -30.19
C ALA A 149 6.39 2.87 -29.43
N ARG A 150 5.46 2.19 -28.80
CA ARG A 150 4.47 2.75 -27.90
C ARG A 150 4.75 2.24 -26.50
N ALA A 151 5.04 3.14 -25.58
CA ALA A 151 5.23 2.81 -24.18
C ALA A 151 4.07 3.35 -23.34
N ARG A 152 3.46 2.49 -22.53
CA ARG A 152 2.46 2.85 -21.51
C ARG A 152 3.07 2.69 -20.14
N PHE A 153 2.83 3.64 -19.25
CA PHE A 153 3.29 3.60 -17.87
C PHE A 153 2.14 3.83 -16.91
N THR A 154 2.14 3.12 -15.79
CA THR A 154 1.20 3.33 -14.70
C THR A 154 1.96 3.49 -13.39
N LEU A 155 1.87 4.67 -12.79
CA LEU A 155 2.54 5.05 -11.56
C LEU A 155 1.66 4.72 -10.36
N THR A 156 2.04 3.69 -9.61
CA THR A 156 1.49 3.40 -8.27
C THR A 156 2.31 4.13 -7.19
N LYS A 157 1.96 3.94 -5.90
CA LYS A 157 2.54 4.71 -4.75
C LYS A 157 4.06 4.94 -4.82
N THR A 158 4.85 3.94 -5.20
CA THR A 158 6.32 4.02 -5.31
C THR A 158 6.89 3.17 -6.46
N SER A 159 6.04 2.70 -7.38
CA SER A 159 6.45 1.77 -8.44
C SER A 159 5.81 2.18 -9.75
N LEU A 160 6.63 2.21 -10.81
CA LEU A 160 6.21 2.51 -12.17
C LEU A 160 6.18 1.21 -12.98
N ALA A 161 4.99 0.70 -13.27
CA ALA A 161 4.81 -0.41 -14.19
C ALA A 161 4.81 0.11 -15.62
N PHE A 162 5.42 -0.63 -16.56
CA PHE A 162 5.47 -0.25 -17.96
C PHE A 162 5.23 -1.42 -18.90
N SER A 163 4.56 -1.10 -20.02
CA SER A 163 4.28 -2.01 -21.12
C SER A 163 4.68 -1.32 -22.42
N ILE A 164 5.59 -1.94 -23.17
CA ILE A 164 6.11 -1.35 -24.42
C ILE A 164 5.84 -2.30 -25.57
N THR A 165 5.15 -1.81 -26.59
CA THR A 165 4.98 -2.51 -27.87
C THR A 165 5.81 -1.80 -28.93
N TYR A 166 6.44 -2.56 -29.81
CA TYR A 166 7.35 -2.01 -30.81
C TYR A 166 7.13 -2.67 -32.18
N GLN A 167 7.39 -1.91 -33.24
CA GLN A 167 7.28 -2.35 -34.63
C GLN A 167 8.45 -1.78 -35.44
N ARG A 168 8.85 -2.49 -36.50
CA ARG A 168 9.94 -2.11 -37.42
C ARG A 168 11.29 -1.78 -36.73
N ILE A 169 11.56 -2.38 -35.57
CA ILE A 169 12.86 -2.31 -34.89
C ILE A 169 13.35 -3.73 -34.59
N ASN A 170 14.66 -3.94 -34.71
CA ASN A 170 15.31 -5.18 -34.30
C ASN A 170 15.14 -5.44 -32.80
N ARG A 171 15.33 -6.70 -32.37
CA ARG A 171 15.04 -7.14 -31.00
C ARG A 171 15.69 -6.20 -29.96
N PRO A 172 14.87 -5.52 -29.13
CA PRO A 172 15.37 -4.59 -28.13
C PRO A 172 16.09 -5.36 -27.03
N SER A 173 17.22 -4.82 -26.61
CA SER A 173 18.11 -5.43 -25.62
C SER A 173 18.04 -4.73 -24.27
N THR A 174 17.95 -3.40 -24.32
CA THR A 174 17.98 -2.54 -23.14
C THR A 174 16.99 -1.39 -23.32
N ILE A 175 16.27 -1.08 -22.25
CA ILE A 175 15.42 0.10 -22.11
C ILE A 175 16.09 1.03 -21.10
N LEU A 176 16.26 2.29 -21.48
CA LEU A 176 16.87 3.34 -20.67
C LEU A 176 15.83 4.41 -20.34
N PHE A 177 15.69 4.72 -19.07
CA PHE A 177 14.96 5.90 -18.62
C PHE A 177 15.96 7.03 -18.41
N LEU A 178 15.73 8.16 -19.05
CA LEU A 178 16.63 9.30 -19.06
C LEU A 178 15.98 10.47 -18.30
N ASP A 179 16.77 11.13 -17.47
CA ASP A 179 16.36 12.36 -16.77
C ASP A 179 16.32 13.59 -17.69
N SER A 180 15.97 14.75 -17.13
CA SER A 180 15.94 16.02 -17.86
C SER A 180 17.30 16.45 -18.43
N GLU A 181 18.39 15.93 -17.87
CA GLU A 181 19.77 16.22 -18.28
C GLU A 181 20.31 15.17 -19.26
N GLY A 182 19.54 14.11 -19.55
CA GLY A 182 19.93 13.00 -20.43
C GLY A 182 20.72 11.90 -19.74
N ASN A 183 20.84 11.89 -18.41
CA ASN A 183 21.51 10.82 -17.67
C ASN A 183 20.57 9.62 -17.47
N THR A 184 21.13 8.41 -17.43
CA THR A 184 20.37 7.19 -17.16
C THR A 184 19.88 7.15 -15.71
N ALA A 185 18.58 7.34 -15.52
CA ALA A 185 17.90 7.23 -14.25
C ALA A 185 17.56 5.77 -13.88
N PHE A 186 17.31 4.92 -14.88
CA PHE A 186 17.06 3.48 -14.72
C PHE A 186 17.38 2.71 -16.01
N GLU A 187 17.95 1.52 -15.85
CA GLU A 187 18.25 0.59 -16.95
C GLU A 187 17.46 -0.70 -16.73
N PHE A 188 16.76 -1.16 -17.76
CA PHE A 188 16.06 -2.43 -17.77
C PHE A 188 16.57 -3.30 -18.92
N ARG A 189 17.05 -4.50 -18.60
CA ARG A 189 17.48 -5.48 -19.60
C ARG A 189 16.31 -6.34 -20.00
N VAL A 190 16.06 -6.39 -21.30
CA VAL A 190 14.94 -7.15 -21.86
C VAL A 190 15.28 -8.65 -21.81
N PRO A 191 14.46 -9.48 -21.13
CA PRO A 191 14.67 -10.93 -21.11
C PRO A 191 14.61 -11.52 -22.52
N HIS A 192 15.31 -12.63 -22.74
CA HIS A 192 15.33 -13.32 -24.04
C HIS A 192 14.02 -14.09 -24.33
N ALA A 193 12.85 -13.46 -24.23
CA ALA A 193 11.56 -14.02 -24.62
C ALA A 193 11.13 -13.59 -26.04
N GLU A 194 10.42 -14.45 -26.78
CA GLU A 194 9.86 -14.19 -28.11
C GLU A 194 8.51 -13.45 -28.01
N SER A 195 8.48 -12.29 -27.37
CA SER A 195 7.26 -11.47 -27.23
C SER A 195 7.42 -10.13 -27.93
N GLU A 196 6.41 -9.73 -28.72
CA GLU A 196 6.29 -8.40 -29.34
C GLU A 196 5.99 -7.28 -28.31
N MET A 197 5.79 -7.64 -27.05
CA MET A 197 5.53 -6.73 -25.93
C MET A 197 6.54 -6.94 -24.81
N ILE A 198 7.10 -5.84 -24.32
CA ILE A 198 8.04 -5.81 -23.21
C ILE A 198 7.30 -5.35 -21.94
N CYS A 199 7.45 -6.13 -20.87
CA CYS A 199 6.82 -5.89 -19.58
C CYS A 199 7.88 -5.66 -18.51
N GLY A 200 7.72 -4.61 -17.71
CA GLY A 200 8.65 -4.34 -16.62
C GLY A 200 8.07 -3.46 -15.52
N VAL A 201 8.77 -3.42 -14.39
CA VAL A 201 8.39 -2.59 -13.23
C VAL A 201 9.64 -1.96 -12.65
N TRP A 202 9.64 -0.63 -12.54
CA TRP A 202 10.63 0.12 -11.78
C TRP A 202 10.11 0.31 -10.34
N ARG A 203 10.60 -0.54 -9.42
CA ARG A 203 10.26 -0.49 -7.99
C ARG A 203 11.11 0.54 -7.24
N ASN A 204 10.57 1.10 -6.17
CA ASN A 204 11.24 2.09 -5.30
C ASN A 204 11.65 3.37 -6.03
N LEU A 205 10.75 3.90 -6.86
CA LEU A 205 10.99 5.11 -7.64
C LEU A 205 11.29 6.30 -6.70
N PRO A 206 12.45 6.97 -6.84
CA PRO A 206 12.78 8.14 -6.02
C PRO A 206 11.78 9.29 -6.22
N LYS A 207 11.53 10.08 -5.16
CA LYS A 207 10.61 11.23 -5.23
C LYS A 207 11.02 12.28 -6.27
N SER A 208 12.32 12.44 -6.53
CA SER A 208 12.84 13.33 -7.59
C SER A 208 12.35 12.89 -8.97
N HIS A 209 12.50 11.62 -9.31
CA HIS A 209 12.04 11.07 -10.59
C HIS A 209 10.50 11.02 -10.67
N MET A 210 9.79 10.78 -9.56
CA MET A 210 8.33 10.91 -9.54
C MET A 210 7.87 12.33 -9.88
N ARG A 211 8.56 13.36 -9.37
CA ARG A 211 8.27 14.75 -9.70
C ARG A 211 8.57 15.06 -11.16
N GLN A 212 9.73 14.63 -11.67
CA GLN A 212 10.09 14.77 -13.09
C GLN A 212 9.07 14.06 -13.99
N LEU A 213 8.55 12.89 -13.59
CA LEU A 213 7.51 12.19 -14.34
C LEU A 213 6.21 13.03 -14.43
N GLN A 214 5.78 13.62 -13.31
CA GLN A 214 4.59 14.49 -13.27
C GLN A 214 4.78 15.81 -14.01
N GLU A 215 5.99 16.33 -14.07
CA GLU A 215 6.40 17.51 -14.85
C GLU A 215 6.77 17.16 -16.31
N GLU A 216 6.58 15.90 -16.72
CA GLU A 216 6.87 15.36 -18.06
C GLU A 216 8.33 15.58 -18.50
N GLN A 217 9.29 15.48 -17.60
CA GLN A 217 10.71 15.71 -17.87
C GLN A 217 11.49 14.41 -18.14
N LEU A 218 10.88 13.24 -17.92
CA LEU A 218 11.52 11.95 -18.19
C LEU A 218 11.36 11.54 -19.66
N ARG A 219 12.41 10.92 -20.19
CA ARG A 219 12.40 10.28 -21.51
C ARG A 219 12.68 8.79 -21.40
N VAL A 220 12.25 8.04 -22.39
CA VAL A 220 12.55 6.61 -22.52
C VAL A 220 13.27 6.38 -23.85
N SER A 221 14.32 5.58 -23.84
CA SER A 221 15.09 5.16 -25.00
C SER A 221 15.16 3.62 -25.05
N ILE A 222 15.09 3.06 -26.26
CA ILE A 222 15.19 1.62 -26.51
C ILE A 222 16.36 1.37 -27.46
N VAL A 223 17.23 0.43 -27.08
CA VAL A 223 18.46 0.10 -27.81
C VAL A 223 18.44 -1.35 -28.29
N ALA A 224 18.59 -1.55 -29.60
CA ALA A 224 18.67 -2.89 -30.23
C ALA A 224 20.08 -3.52 -30.13
N THR A 225 20.16 -4.84 -30.29
CA THR A 225 21.36 -5.66 -30.00
C THR A 225 22.42 -5.70 -31.12
N ASP A 226 22.10 -5.34 -32.36
CA ASP A 226 23.01 -5.55 -33.50
C ASP A 226 23.87 -4.30 -33.84
N GLY A 227 24.96 -4.52 -34.58
CA GLY A 227 26.02 -3.54 -34.88
C GLY A 227 25.63 -2.25 -35.60
N ARG A 228 24.34 -2.02 -35.91
CA ARG A 228 23.79 -0.71 -36.22
C ARG A 228 23.05 -0.23 -34.98
N ARG A 229 23.55 0.81 -34.31
CA ARG A 229 22.88 1.43 -33.13
C ARG A 229 21.54 2.03 -33.53
N GLU A 230 20.53 1.20 -33.74
CA GLU A 230 19.14 1.62 -33.84
C GLU A 230 18.66 1.96 -32.44
N GLU A 231 18.43 3.26 -32.24
CA GLU A 231 17.94 3.83 -31.00
C GLU A 231 16.68 4.63 -31.30
N ILE A 232 15.60 4.31 -30.58
CA ILE A 232 14.35 5.05 -30.63
C ILE A 232 14.09 5.68 -29.27
N GLN A 233 13.68 6.94 -29.27
CA GLN A 233 13.52 7.73 -28.05
C GLN A 233 12.17 8.46 -28.04
N GLY A 234 11.58 8.61 -26.86
CA GLY A 234 10.31 9.31 -26.67
C GLY A 234 10.22 10.01 -25.31
N LYS A 235 9.43 11.09 -25.25
CA LYS A 235 9.11 11.81 -24.01
C LYS A 235 7.94 11.12 -23.31
N ILE A 236 8.02 10.98 -21.99
CA ILE A 236 6.91 10.43 -21.19
C ILE A 236 5.96 11.57 -20.82
N ILE A 237 4.71 11.48 -21.29
CA ILE A 237 3.68 12.50 -21.11
C ILE A 237 2.46 11.96 -20.38
N LYS A 238 1.76 12.83 -19.63
CA LYS A 238 0.54 12.46 -18.91
C LYS A 238 -0.67 12.76 -19.78
N HIS A 239 -1.41 11.71 -20.18
CA HIS A 239 -2.55 11.88 -21.08
C HIS A 239 -3.85 11.35 -20.48
N ARG A 240 -4.88 12.20 -20.37
CA ARG A 240 -6.17 11.85 -19.72
C ARG A 240 -6.93 10.71 -20.43
N ALA A 241 -6.84 10.64 -21.76
CA ALA A 241 -7.54 9.61 -22.54
C ALA A 241 -7.06 8.17 -22.25
N LEU A 242 -5.87 7.99 -21.65
CA LEU A 242 -5.33 6.67 -21.30
C LEU A 242 -6.15 5.91 -20.26
N PHE A 243 -6.99 6.62 -19.49
CA PHE A 243 -7.86 6.03 -18.49
C PHE A 243 -8.99 5.21 -19.13
N ALA A 244 -9.61 5.75 -20.18
CA ALA A 244 -10.76 5.13 -20.86
C ALA A 244 -10.36 4.39 -22.15
N GLU A 245 -9.08 4.42 -22.52
CA GLU A 245 -8.58 3.81 -23.75
C GLU A 245 -9.01 2.34 -23.86
N THR A 246 -9.63 2.01 -25.00
CA THR A 246 -10.16 0.67 -25.28
C THR A 246 -9.45 0.00 -26.44
N PHE A 247 -9.17 0.78 -27.48
CA PHE A 247 -8.44 0.33 -28.66
C PHE A 247 -7.22 1.21 -28.86
N SER A 248 -6.20 0.63 -29.49
CA SER A 248 -4.93 1.28 -29.75
C SER A 248 -4.41 0.93 -31.13
N ALA A 249 -3.71 1.85 -31.78
CA ALA A 249 -2.90 1.55 -32.96
C ALA A 249 -1.50 2.14 -32.82
N THR A 250 -0.51 1.44 -33.37
CA THR A 250 0.85 1.98 -33.58
C THR A 250 1.00 2.21 -35.08
N LEU A 251 1.32 3.43 -35.47
CA LEU A 251 1.38 3.89 -36.86
C LEU A 251 2.84 3.92 -37.29
N THR A 252 3.13 3.25 -38.40
CA THR A 252 4.47 3.20 -38.99
C THR A 252 4.42 3.75 -40.42
N SER A 253 5.52 4.36 -40.85
CA SER A 253 5.72 4.76 -42.24
C SER A 253 6.24 3.60 -43.08
N ASP A 254 5.82 3.51 -44.34
CA ASP A 254 6.35 2.55 -45.30
C ASP A 254 7.76 2.91 -45.80
N GLU A 255 8.18 4.17 -45.64
CA GLU A 255 9.50 4.65 -46.02
C GLU A 255 10.59 4.20 -45.04
N GLU A 256 11.66 3.57 -45.55
CA GLU A 256 12.82 3.16 -44.77
C GLU A 256 13.57 4.39 -44.19
N ASN A 257 13.95 4.30 -42.91
CA ASN A 257 14.64 5.38 -42.18
C ASN A 257 13.93 6.74 -42.27
N SER A 258 12.60 6.75 -42.21
CA SER A 258 11.82 8.00 -42.20
C SER A 258 11.83 8.69 -40.84
N GLY A 259 12.06 7.95 -39.74
CA GLY A 259 11.91 8.48 -38.38
C GLY A 259 10.47 8.90 -38.04
N MET A 260 9.52 8.55 -38.91
CA MET A 260 8.10 8.89 -38.79
C MET A 260 7.35 7.80 -38.04
N GLY A 261 6.52 8.22 -37.08
CA GLY A 261 5.68 7.30 -36.34
C GLY A 261 4.53 8.01 -35.66
N GLY A 262 3.56 7.22 -35.22
CA GLY A 262 2.45 7.73 -34.44
C GLY A 262 1.79 6.67 -33.59
N ILE A 263 0.97 7.10 -32.65
CA ILE A 263 0.09 6.23 -31.88
C ILE A 263 -1.32 6.79 -31.89
N ALA A 264 -2.29 5.89 -32.02
CA ALA A 264 -3.70 6.20 -31.85
C ALA A 264 -4.21 5.62 -30.54
N MET A 265 -4.87 6.46 -29.74
CA MET A 265 -5.60 6.07 -28.54
C MET A 265 -7.09 6.24 -28.84
N LEU A 266 -7.87 5.16 -28.76
CA LEU A 266 -9.29 5.18 -29.11
C LEU A 266 -10.17 4.68 -27.96
N THR A 267 -11.29 5.38 -27.76
CA THR A 267 -12.26 5.15 -26.69
C THR A 267 -13.66 5.06 -27.28
N LEU A 268 -14.33 3.93 -27.08
CA LEU A 268 -15.71 3.73 -27.48
C LEU A 268 -16.65 4.27 -26.39
N SER A 269 -17.74 4.94 -26.77
CA SER A 269 -18.75 5.40 -25.81
C SER A 269 -19.62 4.26 -25.25
N ASP A 270 -20.05 4.37 -24.00
CA ASP A 270 -20.81 3.31 -23.30
C ASP A 270 -22.23 3.12 -23.80
N THR A 271 -22.88 4.20 -24.24
CA THR A 271 -24.29 4.21 -24.68
C THR A 271 -24.41 4.35 -26.19
N GLU A 272 -23.62 5.25 -26.77
CA GLU A 272 -23.66 5.58 -28.20
C GLU A 272 -22.62 4.76 -28.98
N ASN A 273 -22.76 4.72 -30.30
CA ASN A 273 -21.80 4.08 -31.19
C ASN A 273 -20.73 5.09 -31.65
N ASN A 274 -20.25 5.94 -30.73
CA ASN A 274 -19.25 6.94 -31.04
C ASN A 274 -17.87 6.44 -30.61
N LEU A 275 -16.87 6.67 -31.45
CA LEU A 275 -15.47 6.33 -31.19
C LEU A 275 -14.66 7.62 -31.16
N HIS A 276 -14.28 8.01 -29.96
CA HIS A 276 -13.35 9.11 -29.75
C HIS A 276 -11.94 8.60 -30.01
N PHE A 277 -11.14 9.33 -30.78
CA PHE A 277 -9.75 8.96 -31.00
C PHE A 277 -8.83 10.16 -30.90
N ILE A 278 -7.60 9.88 -30.48
CA ILE A 278 -6.53 10.85 -30.36
C ILE A 278 -5.30 10.28 -31.04
N LEU A 279 -4.68 11.05 -31.92
CA LEU A 279 -3.46 10.72 -32.64
C LEU A 279 -2.33 11.56 -32.08
N LEU A 280 -1.26 10.89 -31.67
CA LEU A 280 0.02 11.51 -31.35
C LEU A 280 0.99 11.10 -32.45
N MET A 281 1.60 12.06 -33.14
CA MET A 281 2.43 11.81 -34.31
C MET A 281 3.74 12.57 -34.21
N GLN A 282 4.81 11.96 -34.72
CA GLN A 282 6.14 12.56 -34.75
C GLN A 282 6.83 12.26 -36.08
N GLY A 283 7.56 13.24 -36.61
CA GLY A 283 8.34 13.13 -37.85
C GLY A 283 7.56 13.36 -39.15
N ILE A 284 6.22 13.35 -39.13
CA ILE A 284 5.40 13.54 -40.35
C ILE A 284 5.31 15.00 -40.80
N ILE A 285 5.44 15.97 -39.88
CA ILE A 285 5.41 17.41 -40.18
C ILE A 285 6.84 17.95 -40.23
N PRO A 286 7.37 18.41 -41.39
CA PRO A 286 8.69 19.02 -41.44
C PRO A 286 8.70 20.38 -40.69
N PRO A 287 9.75 20.70 -39.91
CA PRO A 287 9.80 21.90 -39.06
C PRO A 287 9.77 23.23 -39.84
N THR A 288 9.84 23.20 -41.18
CA THR A 288 9.98 24.37 -42.05
C THR A 288 8.69 24.81 -42.74
N GLU A 289 7.60 24.03 -42.72
CA GLU A 289 6.38 24.36 -43.47
C GLU A 289 5.22 24.79 -42.55
N LYS A 290 4.62 25.96 -42.86
CA LYS A 290 3.48 26.50 -42.11
C LYS A 290 2.18 25.95 -42.69
N GLY A 291 1.60 24.98 -41.99
CA GLY A 291 0.23 24.51 -42.21
C GLY A 291 0.11 23.57 -43.40
N GLU A 292 0.39 22.29 -43.17
CA GLU A 292 -0.05 21.22 -44.06
C GLU A 292 -1.43 20.74 -43.61
N SER A 293 -2.30 20.47 -44.59
CA SER A 293 -3.56 19.79 -44.35
C SER A 293 -3.29 18.30 -44.34
N HIS A 294 -3.80 17.60 -43.34
CA HIS A 294 -3.69 16.16 -43.22
C HIS A 294 -5.04 15.52 -43.50
N THR A 295 -4.99 14.45 -44.27
CA THR A 295 -6.13 13.60 -44.52
C THR A 295 -6.00 12.37 -43.64
N HIS A 296 -6.94 12.23 -42.70
CA HIS A 296 -7.06 11.08 -41.81
C HIS A 296 -8.11 10.14 -42.37
N THR A 297 -7.70 8.95 -42.78
CA THR A 297 -8.58 7.97 -43.42
C THR A 297 -8.72 6.72 -42.55
N LEU A 298 -9.95 6.30 -42.29
CA LEU A 298 -10.26 4.98 -41.74
C LEU A 298 -10.50 4.01 -42.90
N GLN A 299 -9.71 2.94 -42.96
CA GLN A 299 -9.67 2.03 -44.09
C GLN A 299 -9.93 0.57 -43.68
N TYR A 300 -10.64 -0.18 -44.53
CA TYR A 300 -10.77 -1.62 -44.44
C TYR A 300 -10.34 -2.28 -45.74
N ARG A 301 -9.34 -3.18 -45.70
CA ARG A 301 -8.80 -3.87 -46.89
C ARG A 301 -8.57 -2.91 -48.07
N GLN A 302 -7.88 -1.80 -47.83
CA GLN A 302 -7.58 -0.77 -48.84
C GLN A 302 -8.80 0.04 -49.37
N HIS A 303 -10.00 -0.15 -48.82
CA HIS A 303 -11.17 0.69 -49.13
C HIS A 303 -11.38 1.74 -48.04
N SER A 304 -11.44 3.02 -48.42
CA SER A 304 -11.76 4.13 -47.50
C SER A 304 -13.20 3.98 -47.01
N LEU A 305 -13.39 3.94 -45.69
CA LEU A 305 -14.70 3.91 -45.05
C LEU A 305 -15.13 5.33 -44.66
N ARG A 306 -14.22 6.08 -44.05
CA ARG A 306 -14.42 7.45 -43.57
C ARG A 306 -13.15 8.27 -43.77
N GLU A 307 -13.32 9.55 -44.05
CA GLU A 307 -12.24 10.48 -44.34
C GLU A 307 -12.49 11.79 -43.60
N ILE A 308 -11.46 12.27 -42.89
CA ILE A 308 -11.49 13.50 -42.09
C ILE A 308 -10.30 14.35 -42.53
N HIS A 309 -10.56 15.62 -42.83
CA HIS A 309 -9.50 16.58 -43.19
C HIS A 309 -9.25 17.49 -42.00
N ALA A 310 -7.99 17.62 -41.59
CA ALA A 310 -7.61 18.42 -40.45
C ALA A 310 -6.34 19.24 -40.74
N ASN A 311 -6.37 20.52 -40.36
CA ASN A 311 -5.21 21.39 -40.44
C ASN A 311 -4.45 21.31 -39.11
N VAL A 312 -3.38 20.53 -39.09
CA VAL A 312 -2.52 20.35 -37.90
C VAL A 312 -1.25 21.16 -38.07
N THR A 313 -0.69 21.68 -36.97
CA THR A 313 0.53 22.48 -37.02
C THR A 313 1.67 21.76 -36.29
N ALA A 314 2.92 22.04 -36.67
CA ALA A 314 4.09 21.46 -36.00
C ALA A 314 4.18 21.79 -34.49
N GLN A 315 3.45 22.80 -34.00
CA GLN A 315 3.43 23.20 -32.58
C GLN A 315 2.42 22.42 -31.74
N ASP A 316 1.40 21.84 -32.37
CA ASP A 316 0.38 21.01 -31.74
C ASP A 316 0.07 19.83 -32.68
N PRO A 317 0.95 18.80 -32.71
CA PRO A 317 0.79 17.64 -33.58
C PRO A 317 -0.30 16.68 -33.11
N ASP A 318 -0.87 16.93 -31.93
CA ASP A 318 -1.88 16.09 -31.31
C ASP A 318 -3.24 16.37 -31.97
N PHE A 319 -3.86 15.34 -32.53
CA PHE A 319 -5.16 15.46 -33.19
C PHE A 319 -6.21 14.65 -32.44
N ALA A 320 -7.35 15.26 -32.11
CA ALA A 320 -8.44 14.60 -31.40
C ALA A 320 -9.77 14.82 -32.13
N GLU A 321 -10.52 13.74 -32.37
CA GLU A 321 -11.78 13.80 -33.12
C GLU A 321 -12.74 12.67 -32.70
N VAL A 322 -14.00 12.78 -33.11
CA VAL A 322 -15.04 11.79 -32.79
C VAL A 322 -15.66 11.21 -34.06
N LEU A 323 -15.54 9.89 -34.21
CA LEU A 323 -16.30 9.15 -35.22
C LEU A 323 -17.68 8.82 -34.65
N THR A 324 -18.69 9.58 -35.04
CA THR A 324 -20.07 9.37 -34.60
C THR A 324 -20.78 8.28 -35.41
N ASP A 325 -21.78 7.65 -34.80
CA ASP A 325 -22.71 6.75 -35.51
C ASP A 325 -22.01 5.58 -36.26
N LEU A 326 -21.12 4.86 -35.58
CA LEU A 326 -20.54 3.64 -36.15
C LEU A 326 -21.62 2.60 -36.41
N ASN A 327 -21.63 2.05 -37.62
CA ASN A 327 -22.56 1.00 -38.01
C ASN A 327 -22.11 -0.37 -37.45
N SER A 328 -23.01 -1.36 -37.46
CA SER A 328 -22.73 -2.70 -36.92
C SER A 328 -21.54 -3.40 -37.60
N ARG A 329 -21.26 -3.08 -38.87
CA ARG A 329 -20.16 -3.66 -39.65
C ARG A 329 -18.82 -3.04 -39.28
N GLU A 330 -18.78 -1.72 -39.08
CA GLU A 330 -17.62 -0.99 -38.56
C GLU A 330 -17.25 -1.47 -37.16
N LEU A 331 -18.23 -1.60 -36.25
CA LEU A 331 -18.01 -2.15 -34.90
C LEU A 331 -17.49 -3.60 -34.94
N PHE A 332 -17.99 -4.41 -35.87
CA PHE A 332 -17.54 -5.78 -36.06
C PHE A 332 -16.10 -5.86 -36.59
N TRP A 333 -15.69 -4.96 -37.49
CA TRP A 333 -14.31 -4.91 -37.97
C TRP A 333 -13.35 -4.35 -36.92
N LEU A 334 -13.81 -3.38 -36.12
CA LEU A 334 -13.07 -2.82 -34.99
C LEU A 334 -12.76 -3.90 -33.96
N SER A 335 -13.75 -4.73 -33.60
CA SER A 335 -13.54 -5.79 -32.62
C SER A 335 -12.55 -6.87 -33.07
N ARG A 336 -12.34 -7.01 -34.38
CA ARG A 336 -11.47 -8.04 -34.96
C ARG A 336 -10.06 -7.57 -35.31
N GLY A 337 -9.70 -6.33 -34.99
CA GLY A 337 -8.39 -5.81 -35.36
C GLY A 337 -8.21 -5.56 -36.86
N GLN A 338 -9.30 -5.42 -37.63
CA GLN A 338 -9.24 -5.37 -39.11
C GLN A 338 -9.33 -3.96 -39.69
N LEU A 339 -9.65 -2.96 -38.86
CA LEU A 339 -9.66 -1.56 -39.28
C LEU A 339 -8.25 -1.00 -39.20
N GLN A 340 -7.88 -0.24 -40.22
CA GLN A 340 -6.61 0.47 -40.30
C GLN A 340 -6.89 1.97 -40.25
N ILE A 341 -6.12 2.70 -39.44
CA ILE A 341 -6.09 4.16 -39.50
C ILE A 341 -4.86 4.57 -40.32
N VAL A 342 -5.08 5.49 -41.25
CA VAL A 342 -4.08 6.01 -42.18
C VAL A 342 -4.06 7.52 -42.02
N VAL A 343 -2.87 8.09 -41.94
CA VAL A 343 -2.67 9.55 -41.98
C VAL A 343 -1.77 9.86 -43.16
N GLU A 344 -2.24 10.77 -44.01
CA GLU A 344 -1.56 11.19 -45.24
C GLU A 344 -1.48 12.72 -45.29
N THR A 345 -0.35 13.29 -45.70
CA THR A 345 -0.20 14.74 -45.90
C THR A 345 -0.66 15.15 -47.30
N GLU A 346 -1.35 16.29 -47.41
CA GLU A 346 -1.70 16.87 -48.71
C GLU A 346 -0.52 17.72 -49.25
N GLY A 347 0.17 17.26 -50.31
CA GLY A 347 1.28 18.02 -50.90
C GLY A 347 2.12 17.29 -51.94
N HIS A 348 3.19 17.94 -52.42
CA HIS A 348 4.14 17.37 -53.39
C HIS A 348 5.00 16.23 -52.82
N ASN A 349 5.19 16.17 -51.50
CA ASN A 349 5.80 15.07 -50.75
C ASN A 349 4.77 14.49 -49.78
N ALA A 350 3.84 13.68 -50.30
CA ALA A 350 2.84 13.02 -49.46
C ALA A 350 3.51 11.95 -48.58
N HIS A 351 3.55 12.20 -47.28
CA HIS A 351 4.01 11.25 -46.28
C HIS A 351 2.83 10.46 -45.74
N ARG A 352 3.01 9.15 -45.58
CA ARG A 352 1.93 8.24 -45.18
C ARG A 352 2.37 7.36 -44.01
N ILE A 353 1.62 7.42 -42.92
CA ILE A 353 1.75 6.49 -41.79
C ILE A 353 0.46 5.71 -41.62
N SER A 354 0.57 4.44 -41.24
CA SER A 354 -0.62 3.60 -41.03
C SER A 354 -0.43 2.53 -39.96
N GLY A 355 -1.54 2.07 -39.39
CA GLY A 355 -1.54 0.99 -38.41
C GLY A 355 -2.93 0.41 -38.16
N TYR A 356 -2.97 -0.86 -37.79
CA TYR A 356 -4.21 -1.56 -37.45
C TYR A 356 -4.67 -1.20 -36.04
N ILE A 357 -5.98 -0.98 -35.91
CA ILE A 357 -6.64 -0.69 -34.63
C ILE A 357 -6.97 -2.02 -33.97
N THR A 358 -6.33 -2.34 -32.86
CA THR A 358 -6.58 -3.56 -32.06
C THR A 358 -7.06 -3.20 -30.66
N GLY A 359 -7.56 -4.19 -29.91
CA GLY A 359 -7.79 -4.00 -28.47
C GLY A 359 -6.52 -3.50 -27.78
N ARG A 360 -6.69 -2.68 -26.73
CA ARG A 360 -5.57 -2.12 -25.96
C ARG A 360 -4.68 -3.25 -25.43
N LYS A 361 -3.41 -3.22 -25.82
CA LYS A 361 -2.37 -4.13 -25.30
C LYS A 361 -1.80 -3.60 -23.99
N SER A 362 -1.77 -4.43 -22.96
CA SER A 362 -0.98 -4.17 -21.74
C SER A 362 -0.50 -5.47 -21.11
N CYS A 363 0.50 -5.36 -20.24
CA CYS A 363 1.00 -6.49 -19.44
C CYS A 363 0.09 -6.81 -18.24
N ASP A 364 -1.05 -6.12 -18.12
CA ASP A 364 -1.98 -6.33 -17.02
C ASP A 364 -2.74 -7.63 -17.21
N THR A 365 -3.03 -8.31 -16.11
CA THR A 365 -3.75 -9.58 -16.13
C THR A 365 -5.24 -9.30 -15.95
N LEU A 366 -6.08 -9.72 -16.89
CA LEU A 366 -7.53 -9.74 -16.66
C LEU A 366 -7.87 -10.96 -15.81
N GLN A 367 -8.41 -10.75 -14.62
CA GLN A 367 -8.72 -11.81 -13.68
C GLN A 367 -10.04 -11.58 -12.96
N SER A 368 -10.60 -12.64 -12.38
CA SER A 368 -11.72 -12.54 -11.45
C SER A 368 -11.59 -13.53 -10.30
N VAL A 369 -11.77 -13.03 -9.07
CA VAL A 369 -12.04 -13.83 -7.89
C VAL A 369 -13.54 -13.86 -7.67
N MET A 370 -14.13 -15.04 -7.82
CA MET A 370 -15.55 -15.27 -7.57
C MET A 370 -15.73 -15.72 -6.12
N SER A 371 -16.61 -15.02 -5.40
CA SER A 371 -16.94 -15.32 -4.02
C SER A 371 -18.45 -15.55 -3.87
N SER A 372 -18.86 -16.28 -2.85
CA SER A 372 -20.27 -16.47 -2.55
C SER A 372 -20.90 -15.22 -1.93
N GLY A 373 -20.10 -14.32 -1.36
CA GLY A 373 -20.56 -13.01 -0.87
C GLY A 373 -21.00 -12.05 -1.96
N ASP A 374 -20.40 -12.16 -3.14
CA ASP A 374 -20.70 -11.31 -4.29
C ASP A 374 -21.77 -11.89 -5.22
N ALA A 375 -22.26 -13.10 -4.92
CA ALA A 375 -23.40 -13.69 -5.62
C ALA A 375 -24.62 -12.76 -5.59
N LEU A 376 -25.51 -12.91 -6.58
CA LEU A 376 -26.74 -12.10 -6.67
C LEU A 376 -27.59 -12.20 -5.39
N THR A 377 -27.58 -13.38 -4.78
CA THR A 377 -28.06 -13.67 -3.43
C THR A 377 -26.87 -14.07 -2.57
N PRO A 378 -26.32 -13.17 -1.73
CA PRO A 378 -25.11 -13.46 -0.96
C PRO A 378 -25.24 -14.71 -0.08
N LEU A 379 -24.28 -15.64 -0.23
CA LEU A 379 -24.23 -16.91 0.50
C LEU A 379 -22.92 -17.04 1.28
N LYS A 380 -22.89 -17.99 2.22
CA LYS A 380 -21.69 -18.39 2.98
C LYS A 380 -21.42 -19.88 2.78
N THR A 381 -21.02 -20.27 1.57
CA THR A 381 -20.74 -21.68 1.24
C THR A 381 -19.27 -22.05 1.50
N GLY A 382 -18.36 -21.08 1.51
CA GLY A 382 -16.91 -21.33 1.56
C GLY A 382 -16.33 -21.80 0.22
N ALA A 383 -17.12 -21.76 -0.85
CA ALA A 383 -16.72 -22.04 -2.22
C ALA A 383 -16.00 -20.84 -2.84
N VAL A 384 -15.15 -21.11 -3.84
CA VAL A 384 -14.39 -20.10 -4.56
C VAL A 384 -14.35 -20.42 -6.05
N GLY A 385 -14.37 -19.37 -6.85
CA GLY A 385 -14.01 -19.46 -8.26
C GLY A 385 -12.85 -18.53 -8.57
N SER A 386 -12.01 -18.95 -9.49
CA SER A 386 -10.89 -18.19 -10.01
C SER A 386 -10.94 -18.18 -11.53
N ALA A 387 -10.77 -17.02 -12.15
CA ALA A 387 -10.74 -16.92 -13.61
C ALA A 387 -9.62 -15.99 -14.08
N VAL A 388 -9.00 -16.34 -15.20
CA VAL A 388 -8.02 -15.53 -15.92
C VAL A 388 -8.44 -15.44 -17.38
N PHE A 389 -8.28 -14.26 -17.97
CA PHE A 389 -8.69 -13.96 -19.33
C PHE A 389 -7.53 -13.34 -20.11
N SER A 390 -7.45 -13.66 -21.40
CA SER A 390 -6.46 -13.09 -22.33
C SER A 390 -7.18 -12.61 -23.59
N LEU A 391 -7.09 -11.31 -23.87
CA LEU A 391 -7.68 -10.71 -25.06
C LEU A 391 -6.63 -10.62 -26.17
N HIS A 392 -6.91 -11.25 -27.30
CA HIS A 392 -6.06 -11.23 -28.49
C HIS A 392 -6.38 -10.04 -29.41
N ASP A 393 -5.43 -9.71 -30.29
CA ASP A 393 -5.53 -8.63 -31.27
C ASP A 393 -6.73 -8.78 -32.22
N ASN A 394 -7.10 -10.02 -32.51
CA ASN A 394 -8.22 -10.37 -33.38
C ASN A 394 -9.59 -10.36 -32.67
N GLY A 395 -9.65 -9.91 -31.41
CA GLY A 395 -10.86 -9.88 -30.59
C GLY A 395 -11.25 -11.20 -29.95
N THR A 396 -10.42 -12.24 -30.06
CA THR A 396 -10.64 -13.52 -29.38
C THR A 396 -10.34 -13.37 -27.90
N LEU A 397 -11.26 -13.83 -27.04
CA LEU A 397 -11.07 -13.89 -25.60
C LEU A 397 -10.79 -15.33 -25.19
N ASP A 398 -9.56 -15.61 -24.79
CA ASP A 398 -9.22 -16.86 -24.12
C ASP A 398 -9.59 -16.74 -22.65
N TYR A 399 -10.15 -17.82 -22.10
CA TYR A 399 -10.54 -17.87 -20.71
C TYR A 399 -10.13 -19.18 -20.07
N GLN A 400 -9.72 -19.08 -18.82
CA GLN A 400 -9.45 -20.23 -17.96
C GLN A 400 -10.14 -19.99 -16.63
N VAL A 401 -11.07 -20.86 -16.27
CA VAL A 401 -11.89 -20.75 -15.07
C VAL A 401 -11.70 -22.01 -14.24
N GLN A 402 -11.46 -21.85 -12.95
CA GLN A 402 -11.35 -22.90 -11.95
C GLN A 402 -12.39 -22.65 -10.86
N VAL A 403 -13.14 -23.69 -10.51
CA VAL A 403 -14.16 -23.64 -9.45
C VAL A 403 -13.82 -24.70 -8.41
N SER A 404 -13.98 -24.37 -7.14
CA SER A 404 -13.58 -25.23 -6.03
C SER A 404 -14.44 -25.01 -4.79
N GLY A 405 -14.76 -26.11 -4.10
CA GLY A 405 -15.52 -26.08 -2.84
C GLY A 405 -17.02 -25.83 -2.98
N VAL A 406 -17.59 -25.95 -4.18
CA VAL A 406 -19.03 -25.78 -4.43
C VAL A 406 -19.87 -26.90 -3.78
N SER A 407 -21.07 -26.57 -3.33
CA SER A 407 -21.95 -27.50 -2.61
C SER A 407 -22.57 -28.58 -3.49
N SER A 408 -22.80 -28.26 -4.76
CA SER A 408 -23.46 -29.13 -5.73
C SER A 408 -22.83 -29.04 -7.12
N THR A 409 -23.29 -29.88 -8.06
CA THR A 409 -22.76 -29.91 -9.42
C THR A 409 -22.96 -28.56 -10.11
N VAL A 410 -21.91 -28.07 -10.77
CA VAL A 410 -21.98 -26.85 -11.59
C VAL A 410 -22.87 -27.13 -12.80
N VAL A 411 -23.90 -26.30 -12.99
CA VAL A 411 -24.86 -26.39 -14.10
C VAL A 411 -24.70 -25.27 -15.12
N GLY A 412 -23.97 -24.20 -14.76
CA GLY A 412 -23.76 -23.08 -15.68
C GLY A 412 -22.57 -22.21 -15.30
N VAL A 413 -21.81 -21.78 -16.30
CA VAL A 413 -20.76 -20.76 -16.18
C VAL A 413 -20.98 -19.71 -17.25
N THR A 414 -21.24 -18.47 -16.84
CA THR A 414 -21.67 -17.40 -17.75
C THR A 414 -20.93 -16.10 -17.48
N ILE A 415 -20.60 -15.37 -18.55
CA ILE A 415 -20.10 -13.99 -18.49
C ILE A 415 -21.30 -13.05 -18.68
N GLU A 416 -21.45 -12.10 -17.76
CA GLU A 416 -22.62 -11.26 -17.62
C GLU A 416 -22.27 -9.79 -17.40
N MET A 417 -23.23 -8.92 -17.67
CA MET A 417 -23.18 -7.54 -17.20
C MET A 417 -23.76 -7.41 -15.80
N LYS A 418 -23.54 -6.26 -15.16
CA LYS A 418 -24.30 -5.90 -13.95
C LYS A 418 -25.81 -5.92 -14.26
N PRO A 419 -26.62 -6.64 -13.47
CA PRO A 419 -28.05 -6.78 -13.76
C PRO A 419 -28.76 -5.42 -13.66
N ARG A 420 -29.54 -5.07 -14.69
CA ARG A 420 -30.36 -3.82 -14.71
C ARG A 420 -31.55 -3.86 -13.75
N ARG A 421 -31.99 -5.05 -13.36
CA ARG A 421 -33.06 -5.31 -12.37
C ARG A 421 -32.60 -6.47 -11.50
N ARG A 422 -32.89 -6.44 -10.19
CA ARG A 422 -32.44 -7.47 -9.22
C ARG A 422 -32.77 -8.91 -9.64
N SER A 423 -33.85 -9.13 -10.41
CA SER A 423 -34.31 -10.48 -10.81
C SER A 423 -34.00 -10.88 -12.26
N LYS A 424 -33.30 -10.06 -13.07
CA LYS A 424 -33.03 -10.40 -14.48
C LYS A 424 -31.54 -10.40 -14.79
N ARG A 425 -30.96 -11.60 -14.88
CA ARG A 425 -29.60 -11.85 -15.35
C ARG A 425 -29.44 -11.33 -16.78
N SER A 426 -28.32 -10.66 -17.04
CA SER A 426 -27.97 -10.12 -18.36
C SER A 426 -26.76 -10.88 -18.89
N VAL A 427 -27.01 -12.14 -19.29
CA VAL A 427 -26.00 -13.06 -19.81
C VAL A 427 -25.56 -12.58 -21.19
N LEU A 428 -24.25 -12.43 -21.37
CA LEU A 428 -23.64 -12.11 -22.66
C LEU A 428 -23.15 -13.38 -23.35
N TYR A 429 -22.40 -14.20 -22.60
CA TYR A 429 -21.77 -15.41 -23.12
C TYR A 429 -21.95 -16.57 -22.15
N ASP A 430 -22.27 -17.74 -22.69
CA ASP A 430 -22.37 -18.98 -21.96
C ASP A 430 -21.14 -19.85 -22.31
N VAL A 431 -20.35 -20.20 -21.29
CA VAL A 431 -19.12 -21.01 -21.43
C VAL A 431 -19.27 -22.37 -20.75
N THR A 432 -20.51 -22.78 -20.46
CA THR A 432 -20.82 -24.03 -19.75
C THR A 432 -20.37 -25.27 -20.51
N GLU A 433 -20.45 -25.27 -21.85
CA GLU A 433 -20.05 -26.42 -22.68
C GLU A 433 -18.57 -26.81 -22.51
N ASN A 434 -17.72 -25.85 -22.17
CA ASN A 434 -16.28 -26.04 -21.98
C ASN A 434 -15.92 -26.45 -20.53
N PHE A 435 -16.91 -26.61 -19.64
CA PHE A 435 -16.66 -26.91 -18.24
C PHE A 435 -16.51 -28.42 -17.99
N ALA A 436 -15.31 -28.83 -17.61
CA ALA A 436 -15.03 -30.17 -17.13
C ALA A 436 -15.29 -30.24 -15.62
N ALA A 437 -16.39 -30.89 -15.23
CA ALA A 437 -16.75 -31.09 -13.84
C ALA A 437 -15.80 -32.07 -13.13
N ALA A 438 -15.46 -31.76 -11.87
CA ALA A 438 -14.68 -32.60 -10.98
C ALA A 438 -15.37 -32.67 -9.60
N ALA A 439 -14.97 -33.63 -8.75
CA ALA A 439 -15.51 -33.73 -7.41
C ALA A 439 -15.26 -32.43 -6.62
N GLY A 440 -16.33 -31.74 -6.21
CA GLY A 440 -16.26 -30.47 -5.48
C GLY A 440 -15.85 -29.25 -6.33
N GLY A 441 -15.97 -29.30 -7.66
CA GLY A 441 -15.60 -28.18 -8.52
C GLY A 441 -15.47 -28.52 -10.01
N GLY A 442 -14.48 -27.93 -10.66
CA GLY A 442 -14.15 -28.20 -12.06
C GLY A 442 -13.32 -27.11 -12.71
N ARG A 443 -13.01 -27.27 -13.99
CA ARG A 443 -12.25 -26.31 -14.79
C ARG A 443 -12.90 -26.13 -16.15
N ALA A 444 -13.04 -24.88 -16.59
CA ALA A 444 -13.35 -24.56 -17.98
C ALA A 444 -12.14 -23.88 -18.65
N VAL A 445 -11.79 -24.35 -19.84
CA VAL A 445 -10.78 -23.73 -20.70
C VAL A 445 -11.34 -23.63 -22.10
N GLY A 446 -11.25 -22.45 -22.70
CA GLY A 446 -11.72 -22.23 -24.05
C GLY A 446 -11.40 -20.85 -24.58
N SER A 447 -11.82 -20.62 -25.81
CA SER A 447 -11.59 -19.39 -26.55
C SER A 447 -12.88 -18.93 -27.20
N TYR A 448 -13.19 -17.64 -27.07
CA TYR A 448 -14.38 -17.03 -27.67
C TYR A 448 -13.99 -15.99 -28.72
N GLY A 449 -14.11 -16.36 -30.00
CA GLY A 449 -13.63 -15.55 -31.14
C GLY A 449 -14.62 -14.50 -31.70
N ARG A 450 -15.73 -14.22 -31.01
CA ARG A 450 -16.80 -13.35 -31.54
C ARG A 450 -17.21 -12.25 -30.56
N MET A 451 -16.24 -11.66 -29.84
CA MET A 451 -16.57 -10.53 -28.98
C MET A 451 -16.91 -9.28 -29.81
N GLU A 452 -18.00 -8.61 -29.42
CA GLU A 452 -18.37 -7.32 -29.97
C GLU A 452 -17.48 -6.21 -29.40
N ALA A 453 -17.28 -5.13 -30.16
CA ALA A 453 -16.44 -4.00 -29.73
C ALA A 453 -16.91 -3.40 -28.39
N ARG A 454 -18.23 -3.35 -28.16
CA ARG A 454 -18.80 -2.88 -26.89
C ARG A 454 -18.48 -3.82 -25.73
N HIS A 455 -18.47 -5.13 -25.94
CA HIS A 455 -18.11 -6.08 -24.88
C HIS A 455 -16.61 -6.04 -24.56
N ILE A 456 -15.74 -5.80 -25.56
CA ILE A 456 -14.32 -5.52 -25.33
C ILE A 456 -14.14 -4.26 -24.49
N HIS A 457 -14.88 -3.19 -24.81
CA HIS A 457 -14.91 -1.97 -24.00
C HIS A 457 -15.27 -2.26 -22.54
N MET A 458 -16.42 -2.90 -22.31
CA MET A 458 -16.89 -3.24 -20.97
C MET A 458 -15.90 -4.15 -20.21
N LEU A 459 -15.24 -5.10 -20.89
CA LEU A 459 -14.23 -5.97 -20.31
C LEU A 459 -13.03 -5.15 -19.80
N LEU A 460 -12.49 -4.29 -20.65
CA LEU A 460 -11.30 -3.48 -20.35
C LEU A 460 -11.56 -2.33 -19.37
N GLN A 461 -12.84 -1.97 -19.16
CA GLN A 461 -13.33 -1.02 -18.16
C GLN A 461 -13.78 -1.68 -16.84
N ASN A 462 -13.55 -3.00 -16.67
CA ASN A 462 -13.91 -3.76 -15.48
C ASN A 462 -15.43 -3.84 -15.21
N GLU A 463 -16.29 -3.78 -16.24
CA GLU A 463 -17.74 -3.75 -16.08
C GLU A 463 -18.42 -5.13 -16.24
N LEU A 464 -17.66 -6.13 -16.68
CA LEU A 464 -18.14 -7.50 -16.84
C LEU A 464 -17.96 -8.33 -15.56
N PHE A 465 -18.83 -9.32 -15.39
CA PHE A 465 -18.85 -10.25 -14.28
C PHE A 465 -18.84 -11.68 -14.82
N ILE A 466 -18.27 -12.60 -14.06
CA ILE A 466 -18.43 -14.04 -14.27
C ILE A 466 -19.30 -14.61 -13.14
N ASN A 467 -20.21 -15.51 -13.51
CA ASN A 467 -21.18 -16.13 -12.61
C ASN A 467 -21.15 -17.65 -12.78
N VAL A 468 -21.18 -18.38 -11.68
CA VAL A 468 -21.21 -19.85 -11.63
C VAL A 468 -22.48 -20.28 -10.92
N ALA A 469 -23.34 -20.99 -11.63
CA ALA A 469 -24.58 -21.56 -11.13
C ALA A 469 -24.41 -23.05 -10.83
N THR A 470 -25.00 -23.50 -9.73
CA THR A 470 -24.99 -24.90 -9.30
C THR A 470 -26.41 -25.45 -9.23
N ALA A 471 -26.57 -26.77 -9.11
CA ALA A 471 -27.89 -27.41 -9.10
C ALA A 471 -28.78 -26.92 -7.95
N GLU A 472 -28.18 -26.59 -6.80
CA GLU A 472 -28.88 -25.98 -5.66
C GLU A 472 -29.12 -24.47 -5.83
N HIS A 473 -28.24 -23.78 -6.56
CA HIS A 473 -28.26 -22.33 -6.75
C HIS A 473 -28.25 -21.96 -8.25
N SER A 474 -29.41 -22.06 -8.89
CA SER A 474 -29.57 -21.85 -10.33
C SER A 474 -29.34 -20.39 -10.78
N GLU A 475 -29.51 -19.42 -9.88
CA GLU A 475 -29.23 -18.01 -10.17
C GLU A 475 -27.73 -17.66 -10.10
N GLY A 476 -26.93 -18.50 -9.44
CA GLY A 476 -25.50 -18.29 -9.23
C GLY A 476 -25.11 -18.47 -7.76
N GLU A 477 -24.25 -19.45 -7.48
CA GLU A 477 -23.62 -19.64 -6.16
C GLU A 477 -22.42 -18.71 -5.97
N LEU A 478 -21.65 -18.49 -7.05
CA LEU A 478 -20.44 -17.67 -7.06
C LEU A 478 -20.55 -16.60 -8.12
N ARG A 479 -20.11 -15.39 -7.78
CA ARG A 479 -19.99 -14.28 -8.74
C ARG A 479 -18.73 -13.49 -8.45
N GLY A 480 -18.10 -12.99 -9.51
CA GLY A 480 -16.90 -12.17 -9.42
C GLY A 480 -16.89 -11.12 -10.52
N GLN A 481 -16.40 -9.93 -10.21
CA GLN A 481 -16.14 -8.89 -11.20
C GLN A 481 -14.84 -9.21 -11.94
N ILE A 482 -14.83 -9.06 -13.26
CA ILE A 482 -13.62 -9.20 -14.06
C ILE A 482 -12.87 -7.88 -13.97
N ARG A 483 -11.64 -7.90 -13.45
CA ARG A 483 -10.81 -6.73 -13.19
C ARG A 483 -9.43 -6.88 -13.81
N THR A 484 -8.88 -5.76 -14.26
CA THR A 484 -7.47 -5.64 -14.64
C THR A 484 -6.59 -5.55 -13.39
N LEU A 485 -5.64 -6.48 -13.26
CA LEU A 485 -4.62 -6.49 -12.22
C LEU A 485 -3.30 -5.99 -12.83
N LEU A 486 -2.81 -4.87 -12.30
CA LEU A 486 -1.59 -4.23 -12.80
C LEU A 486 -0.40 -5.18 -12.76
N TYR A 487 0.47 -5.15 -13.78
CA TYR A 487 1.67 -6.00 -13.81
C TYR A 487 2.57 -5.74 -12.59
N SER A 488 2.81 -6.79 -11.78
CA SER A 488 3.66 -6.70 -10.59
C SER A 488 5.13 -7.08 -10.85
N GLY A 489 5.46 -7.60 -12.04
CA GLY A 489 6.77 -8.20 -12.31
C GLY A 489 6.81 -9.72 -12.09
N LEU A 490 5.67 -10.33 -11.81
CA LEU A 490 5.53 -11.78 -11.62
C LEU A 490 5.09 -12.44 -12.94
N ASP A 491 5.97 -13.20 -13.58
CA ASP A 491 5.69 -13.84 -14.88
C ASP A 491 4.80 -15.09 -14.77
N SER A 492 4.59 -15.65 -13.57
CA SER A 492 3.66 -16.78 -13.42
C SER A 492 2.21 -16.41 -13.77
N ARG A 493 1.85 -15.12 -13.71
CA ARG A 493 0.52 -14.64 -14.09
C ARG A 493 0.17 -14.80 -15.56
N THR A 494 1.16 -14.90 -16.45
CA THR A 494 0.95 -14.98 -17.91
C THR A 494 0.88 -16.42 -18.40
N HIS A 495 1.35 -17.38 -17.61
CA HIS A 495 1.48 -18.79 -18.01
C HIS A 495 0.66 -19.76 -17.15
N GLU A 496 0.34 -19.40 -15.90
CA GLU A 496 -0.27 -20.31 -14.92
C GLU A 496 -1.57 -19.76 -14.31
N LEU A 497 -2.50 -20.68 -14.03
CA LEU A 497 -3.69 -20.36 -13.24
C LEU A 497 -3.31 -20.15 -11.77
N PRO A 498 -3.88 -19.14 -11.08
CA PRO A 498 -3.60 -18.92 -9.68
C PRO A 498 -4.23 -20.00 -8.80
N PHE A 499 -3.58 -20.28 -7.68
CA PHE A 499 -4.06 -21.22 -6.67
C PHE A 499 -5.32 -20.67 -6.00
N SER A 500 -6.41 -21.42 -6.03
CA SER A 500 -7.68 -21.02 -5.42
C SER A 500 -7.61 -21.12 -3.89
N LEU A 501 -8.05 -20.06 -3.19
CA LEU A 501 -8.14 -19.97 -1.73
C LEU A 501 -9.63 -20.01 -1.32
N ALA A 502 -10.02 -21.07 -0.61
CA ALA A 502 -11.40 -21.33 -0.23
C ALA A 502 -11.56 -21.53 1.28
N GLY A 503 -12.73 -21.19 1.82
CA GLY A 503 -13.07 -21.52 3.20
C GLY A 503 -13.22 -23.03 3.42
N GLN A 504 -13.66 -23.74 2.40
CA GLN A 504 -13.77 -25.21 2.40
C GLN A 504 -12.41 -25.92 2.57
N PHE A 505 -11.30 -25.25 2.25
CA PHE A 505 -9.95 -25.79 2.37
C PHE A 505 -9.29 -25.49 3.73
N VAL A 506 -9.92 -24.68 4.58
CA VAL A 506 -9.46 -24.45 5.95
C VAL A 506 -9.69 -25.72 6.77
N SER A 507 -8.85 -25.97 7.78
CA SER A 507 -9.00 -27.11 8.70
C SER A 507 -9.29 -26.62 10.12
N PRO A 508 -10.51 -26.84 10.66
CA PRO A 508 -11.70 -27.39 10.00
C PRO A 508 -12.32 -26.43 8.97
N PRO A 509 -13.14 -26.91 8.01
CA PRO A 509 -13.74 -26.07 6.98
C PRO A 509 -14.57 -24.90 7.53
N VAL A 510 -14.40 -23.73 6.95
CA VAL A 510 -15.08 -22.49 7.37
C VAL A 510 -16.08 -22.05 6.31
N ARG A 511 -17.35 -21.92 6.73
CA ARG A 511 -18.42 -21.34 5.91
C ARG A 511 -18.32 -19.81 5.89
N THR A 512 -17.48 -19.31 4.99
CA THR A 512 -17.30 -17.87 4.75
C THR A 512 -17.96 -17.45 3.43
N SER A 513 -18.25 -16.16 3.31
CA SER A 513 -18.57 -15.48 2.05
C SER A 513 -17.32 -15.16 1.22
N ALA A 514 -16.14 -15.32 1.81
CA ALA A 514 -14.88 -14.93 1.21
C ALA A 514 -14.36 -15.97 0.20
N GLY A 515 -13.70 -15.46 -0.84
CA GLY A 515 -12.93 -16.23 -1.79
C GLY A 515 -11.62 -15.52 -2.11
N GLY A 516 -10.62 -16.25 -2.56
CA GLY A 516 -9.38 -15.66 -3.02
C GLY A 516 -8.66 -16.52 -4.04
N HIS A 517 -7.63 -15.97 -4.65
CA HIS A 517 -6.63 -16.77 -5.34
C HIS A 517 -5.24 -16.17 -5.12
N ALA A 518 -4.20 -16.96 -5.39
CA ALA A 518 -2.82 -16.54 -5.23
C ALA A 518 -1.95 -16.97 -6.41
N TRP A 519 -1.14 -16.06 -6.93
CA TRP A 519 0.03 -16.39 -7.74
C TRP A 519 1.26 -16.45 -6.84
N VAL A 520 2.06 -17.49 -7.03
CA VAL A 520 3.27 -17.72 -6.26
C VAL A 520 4.34 -18.21 -7.23
N SER A 521 5.55 -17.67 -7.14
CA SER A 521 6.70 -18.20 -7.87
C SER A 521 7.98 -18.08 -7.03
N VAL A 522 8.95 -18.93 -7.33
CA VAL A 522 10.30 -18.85 -6.76
C VAL A 522 11.26 -18.35 -7.82
N ASP A 523 12.03 -17.31 -7.51
CA ASP A 523 13.03 -16.78 -8.44
C ASP A 523 14.35 -17.58 -8.41
N GLU A 524 15.27 -17.31 -9.35
CA GLU A 524 16.60 -17.96 -9.41
C GLU A 524 17.46 -17.72 -8.16
N ARG A 525 17.12 -16.71 -7.35
CA ARG A 525 17.78 -16.40 -6.07
C ARG A 525 17.06 -17.05 -4.89
N CYS A 526 16.11 -17.95 -5.16
CA CYS A 526 15.29 -18.66 -4.19
C CYS A 526 14.50 -17.73 -3.26
N HIS A 527 14.03 -16.57 -3.76
CA HIS A 527 13.01 -15.77 -3.09
C HIS A 527 11.61 -16.16 -3.57
N LEU A 528 10.66 -16.19 -2.63
CA LEU A 528 9.26 -16.46 -2.94
C LEU A 528 8.56 -15.14 -3.23
N HIS A 529 8.13 -14.96 -4.47
CA HIS A 529 7.24 -13.87 -4.86
C HIS A 529 5.81 -14.36 -4.76
N TYR A 530 4.98 -13.59 -4.07
CA TYR A 530 3.57 -13.94 -3.91
C TYR A 530 2.68 -12.73 -4.16
N GLU A 531 1.50 -13.04 -4.68
CA GLU A 531 0.46 -12.09 -4.89
C GLU A 531 -0.90 -12.73 -4.72
N ILE A 532 -1.68 -12.17 -3.80
CA ILE A 532 -2.91 -12.73 -3.30
C ILE A 532 -3.99 -11.70 -3.57
N VAL A 533 -5.06 -12.12 -4.23
CA VAL A 533 -6.27 -11.32 -4.42
C VAL A 533 -7.41 -12.00 -3.68
N VAL A 534 -8.12 -11.24 -2.87
CA VAL A 534 -9.20 -11.73 -2.02
C VAL A 534 -10.45 -10.89 -2.20
N ASN A 535 -11.59 -11.51 -1.99
CA ASN A 535 -12.88 -10.86 -2.08
C ASN A 535 -13.82 -11.39 -1.00
N GLY A 536 -14.74 -10.55 -0.51
CA GLY A 536 -15.74 -10.95 0.48
C GLY A 536 -15.23 -11.30 1.88
N LEU A 537 -14.03 -10.84 2.28
CA LEU A 537 -13.47 -11.05 3.63
C LEU A 537 -14.38 -10.47 4.73
N SER A 538 -14.48 -11.20 5.83
CA SER A 538 -15.26 -10.80 7.00
C SER A 538 -14.71 -9.52 7.65
N LYS A 539 -15.50 -8.45 7.68
CA LYS A 539 -15.19 -7.19 8.37
C LYS A 539 -15.75 -7.24 9.79
N GLY A 540 -14.99 -6.74 10.78
CA GLY A 540 -15.50 -6.55 12.15
C GLY A 540 -16.37 -5.29 12.24
N ASP A 541 -17.35 -5.28 13.15
CA ASP A 541 -18.38 -4.23 13.31
C ASP A 541 -17.88 -2.84 13.81
N ASP A 542 -16.57 -2.60 13.90
CA ASP A 542 -16.04 -1.29 14.31
C ASP A 542 -16.03 -0.30 13.12
N LEU A 543 -17.20 0.28 12.84
CA LEU A 543 -17.46 1.31 11.83
C LEU A 543 -16.84 2.69 12.14
N THR A 544 -15.90 2.79 13.08
CA THR A 544 -15.21 4.03 13.42
C THR A 544 -13.78 4.02 12.87
N VAL A 545 -13.60 4.80 11.81
CA VAL A 545 -12.39 5.04 11.02
C VAL A 545 -11.09 5.12 11.85
N ASN A 546 -10.16 4.17 11.65
CA ASN A 546 -8.70 4.33 11.43
C ASN A 546 -7.87 3.10 11.89
N ALA A 547 -7.18 2.45 10.92
CA ALA A 547 -6.01 1.57 11.08
C ALA A 547 -6.13 0.20 11.78
N HIS A 548 -7.02 -0.69 11.32
CA HIS A 548 -6.96 -2.13 11.67
C HIS A 548 -6.83 -3.03 10.42
N LEU A 549 -5.85 -3.92 10.41
CA LEU A 549 -5.54 -4.87 9.32
C LEU A 549 -6.80 -5.65 8.88
N HIS A 550 -7.09 -5.71 7.57
CA HIS A 550 -8.24 -6.44 7.02
C HIS A 550 -7.99 -7.95 6.98
N GLY A 551 -6.74 -8.37 6.75
CA GLY A 551 -6.35 -9.77 6.73
C GLY A 551 -4.86 -9.97 6.99
N LEU A 552 -4.51 -11.15 7.49
CA LEU A 552 -3.14 -11.64 7.68
C LEU A 552 -2.92 -12.81 6.73
N ALA A 553 -1.98 -12.68 5.80
CA ALA A 553 -1.57 -13.76 4.92
C ALA A 553 -0.42 -14.55 5.56
N GLU A 554 -0.57 -15.86 5.65
CA GLU A 554 0.37 -16.80 6.27
C GLU A 554 0.70 -17.91 5.27
N ILE A 555 1.94 -18.37 5.28
CA ILE A 555 2.37 -19.61 4.61
C ILE A 555 2.67 -20.66 5.67
N GLY A 556 2.21 -21.88 5.46
CA GLY A 556 2.44 -22.99 6.39
C GLY A 556 2.68 -24.30 5.68
N GLU A 557 3.15 -25.26 6.45
CA GLU A 557 3.49 -26.61 6.01
C GLU A 557 2.45 -27.58 6.55
N ILE A 558 2.03 -28.55 5.73
CA ILE A 558 1.18 -29.66 6.17
C ILE A 558 2.12 -30.76 6.66
N ASP A 559 2.33 -30.85 7.97
CA ASP A 559 3.07 -31.93 8.61
C ASP A 559 2.14 -32.83 9.44
N GLU A 560 2.51 -34.10 9.62
CA GLU A 560 1.75 -35.06 10.44
C GLU A 560 1.92 -34.79 11.96
N SER A 561 2.93 -34.00 12.33
CA SER A 561 3.13 -33.55 13.71
C SER A 561 2.21 -32.37 14.05
N LYS A 562 1.61 -32.35 15.25
CA LYS A 562 0.56 -31.39 15.67
C LYS A 562 1.01 -29.91 15.75
N THR A 563 2.22 -29.56 15.34
CA THR A 563 2.76 -28.20 15.34
C THR A 563 2.83 -27.65 13.92
N ASN A 564 1.74 -27.03 13.45
CA ASN A 564 1.76 -26.31 12.18
C ASN A 564 2.66 -25.07 12.30
N HIS A 565 3.90 -25.15 11.80
CA HIS A 565 4.75 -23.98 11.65
C HIS A 565 4.13 -23.06 10.58
N LYS A 566 3.62 -21.89 11.01
CA LYS A 566 3.10 -20.85 10.13
C LYS A 566 4.05 -19.66 10.14
N ARG A 567 4.32 -19.11 8.97
CA ARG A 567 5.11 -17.89 8.80
C ARG A 567 4.23 -16.79 8.22
N LEU A 568 4.26 -15.62 8.85
CA LEU A 568 3.54 -14.45 8.35
C LEU A 568 4.20 -13.97 7.04
N LEU A 569 3.41 -13.84 5.98
CA LEU A 569 3.81 -13.20 4.74
C LEU A 569 3.67 -11.68 4.86
N THR A 570 2.44 -11.22 5.09
CA THR A 570 2.14 -9.80 5.30
C THR A 570 0.76 -9.63 5.92
N GLY A 571 0.59 -8.57 6.71
CA GLY A 571 -0.72 -8.00 6.96
C GLY A 571 -1.09 -7.02 5.84
N PHE A 572 -2.36 -6.94 5.47
CA PHE A 572 -2.81 -6.04 4.40
C PHE A 572 -4.18 -5.43 4.69
N TYR A 573 -4.46 -4.36 3.94
CA TYR A 573 -5.74 -3.64 3.91
C TYR A 573 -6.31 -3.73 2.50
N GLY A 574 -7.62 -3.92 2.38
CA GLY A 574 -8.29 -4.05 1.08
C GLY A 574 -8.29 -5.49 0.53
N GLU A 575 -8.27 -5.61 -0.78
CA GLU A 575 -8.53 -6.85 -1.54
C GLU A 575 -7.26 -7.50 -2.12
N GLN A 576 -6.08 -6.94 -1.85
CA GLN A 576 -4.82 -7.39 -2.46
C GLN A 576 -3.67 -7.39 -1.45
N ALA A 577 -2.84 -8.43 -1.53
CA ALA A 577 -1.60 -8.55 -0.78
C ALA A 577 -0.50 -9.05 -1.71
N GLN A 578 0.64 -8.36 -1.75
CA GLN A 578 1.78 -8.76 -2.55
C GLN A 578 3.07 -8.57 -1.77
N GLY A 579 4.10 -9.35 -2.10
CA GLY A 579 5.39 -9.22 -1.44
C GLY A 579 6.42 -10.21 -1.94
N VAL A 580 7.59 -10.12 -1.33
CA VAL A 580 8.71 -11.02 -1.60
C VAL A 580 9.21 -11.53 -0.25
N LEU A 581 9.10 -12.83 -0.04
CA LEU A 581 9.63 -13.48 1.15
C LEU A 581 11.07 -13.93 0.85
N LYS A 582 12.01 -13.38 1.63
CA LYS A 582 13.42 -13.76 1.61
C LYS A 582 13.72 -14.78 2.70
N ASP A 583 14.86 -15.43 2.59
CA ASP A 583 15.36 -16.39 3.57
C ASP A 583 14.37 -17.56 3.79
N LEU A 584 14.07 -18.30 2.72
CA LEU A 584 13.24 -19.51 2.79
C LEU A 584 14.03 -20.65 3.41
N SER A 585 13.42 -21.41 4.31
CA SER A 585 14.02 -22.67 4.80
C SER A 585 14.02 -23.71 3.69
N MET A 586 15.02 -24.60 3.70
CA MET A 586 15.07 -25.74 2.78
C MET A 586 13.84 -26.65 2.93
N GLU A 587 13.31 -26.77 4.15
CA GLU A 587 12.09 -27.54 4.41
C GLU A 587 10.88 -26.92 3.72
N LEU A 588 10.71 -25.59 3.79
CA LEU A 588 9.62 -24.91 3.09
C LEU A 588 9.74 -25.02 1.57
N LEU A 589 10.96 -24.90 1.02
CA LEU A 589 11.22 -25.10 -0.41
C LEU A 589 10.84 -26.52 -0.87
N ARG A 590 11.16 -27.54 -0.05
CA ARG A 590 10.76 -28.92 -0.28
C ARG A 590 9.25 -29.11 -0.19
N HIS A 591 8.58 -28.46 0.75
CA HIS A 591 7.12 -28.51 0.85
C HIS A 591 6.44 -27.77 -0.31
N LEU A 592 7.04 -26.71 -0.85
CA LEU A 592 6.58 -26.03 -2.07
C LEU A 592 6.70 -26.96 -3.29
N ASP A 593 7.83 -27.65 -3.42
CA ASP A 593 8.09 -28.58 -4.53
C ASP A 593 7.17 -29.82 -4.45
N LYS A 594 7.01 -30.43 -3.27
CA LYS A 594 6.06 -31.54 -3.05
C LYS A 594 4.59 -31.12 -3.08
N GLY A 595 4.34 -29.81 -3.12
CA GLY A 595 3.00 -29.24 -3.07
C GLY A 595 2.30 -29.44 -1.73
N THR A 596 3.00 -29.68 -0.64
CA THR A 596 2.46 -29.85 0.73
C THR A 596 2.42 -28.54 1.53
N ALA A 597 2.82 -27.43 0.92
CA ALA A 597 2.67 -26.10 1.50
C ALA A 597 1.25 -25.54 1.26
N PHE A 598 0.82 -24.60 2.09
CA PHE A 598 -0.43 -23.87 1.91
C PHE A 598 -0.26 -22.38 2.21
N ILE A 599 -1.07 -21.56 1.54
CA ILE A 599 -1.31 -20.17 1.91
C ILE A 599 -2.65 -20.08 2.61
N GLN A 600 -2.70 -19.34 3.71
CA GLN A 600 -3.90 -19.09 4.48
C GLN A 600 -4.06 -17.59 4.73
N VAL A 601 -5.28 -17.08 4.59
CA VAL A 601 -5.62 -15.72 5.01
C VAL A 601 -6.53 -15.81 6.24
N SER A 602 -6.14 -15.15 7.33
CA SER A 602 -6.93 -15.05 8.56
C SER A 602 -7.42 -13.61 8.78
N THR A 603 -8.56 -13.49 9.46
CA THR A 603 -9.19 -12.20 9.80
C THR A 603 -9.51 -12.17 11.30
N LYS A 604 -9.88 -10.99 11.82
CA LYS A 604 -10.29 -10.85 13.23
C LYS A 604 -11.46 -11.78 13.60
N MET A 605 -12.39 -11.99 12.66
CA MET A 605 -13.55 -12.88 12.85
C MET A 605 -13.19 -14.36 12.71
N ASN A 606 -12.17 -14.68 11.91
CA ASN A 606 -11.71 -16.04 11.65
C ASN A 606 -10.19 -16.17 11.92
N PRO A 607 -9.74 -16.11 13.20
CA PRO A 607 -8.32 -16.08 13.54
C PRO A 607 -7.59 -17.38 13.22
N ARG A 608 -8.31 -18.51 13.14
CA ARG A 608 -7.75 -19.81 12.74
C ARG A 608 -7.55 -19.94 11.22
N GLY A 609 -8.02 -18.96 10.44
CA GLY A 609 -8.03 -18.96 8.98
C GLY A 609 -9.44 -18.78 8.44
N GLU A 610 -9.62 -17.87 7.49
CA GLU A 610 -10.89 -17.66 6.78
C GLU A 610 -10.91 -18.40 5.44
N ILE A 611 -9.80 -18.32 4.70
CA ILE A 611 -9.60 -19.01 3.42
C ILE A 611 -8.20 -19.62 3.37
N ARG A 612 -8.06 -20.80 2.75
CA ARG A 612 -6.79 -21.51 2.58
C ARG A 612 -6.69 -22.05 1.16
N GLY A 613 -5.49 -22.19 0.61
CA GLY A 613 -5.25 -22.95 -0.61
C GLY A 613 -3.89 -23.63 -0.57
N ARG A 614 -3.86 -24.87 -1.09
CA ARG A 614 -2.65 -25.67 -1.22
C ARG A 614 -1.84 -25.16 -2.41
N ILE A 615 -0.55 -24.96 -2.21
CA ILE A 615 0.35 -24.42 -3.24
C ILE A 615 1.41 -25.44 -3.63
N HIS A 616 1.66 -25.54 -4.93
CA HIS A 616 2.68 -26.39 -5.51
C HIS A 616 3.49 -25.55 -6.49
N VAL A 617 4.74 -25.29 -6.13
CA VAL A 617 5.64 -24.44 -6.93
C VAL A 617 6.92 -25.23 -7.15
N PRO A 618 7.07 -25.87 -8.32
CA PRO A 618 8.30 -26.56 -8.69
C PRO A 618 9.48 -25.59 -8.57
N ASN A 619 10.56 -26.03 -7.94
CA ASN A 619 11.74 -25.19 -7.80
C ASN A 619 13.02 -26.02 -7.86
N SER A 620 14.04 -25.47 -8.53
CA SER A 620 15.38 -26.06 -8.63
C SER A 620 16.31 -25.61 -7.51
N CYS A 621 15.76 -25.10 -6.41
CA CYS A 621 16.52 -24.62 -5.26
C CYS A 621 17.03 -25.76 -4.36
N GLU A 622 16.79 -27.03 -4.72
CA GLU A 622 17.40 -28.18 -4.06
C GLU A 622 18.91 -28.22 -4.35
N PHE A 623 19.69 -28.16 -3.26
CA PHE A 623 21.15 -28.06 -3.21
C PHE A 623 21.70 -26.72 -3.70
N GLY A 624 22.14 -25.91 -2.74
CA GLY A 624 23.10 -24.85 -3.02
C GLY A 624 24.29 -25.42 -3.80
N SER A 625 24.49 -24.89 -5.00
CA SER A 625 25.72 -24.89 -5.79
C SER A 625 26.61 -26.14 -5.69
N ARG A 626 26.50 -27.03 -6.68
CA ARG A 626 27.68 -27.76 -7.19
C ARG A 626 28.46 -26.86 -8.16
N GLY A 627 29.63 -26.43 -7.71
CA GLY A 627 30.69 -25.71 -8.43
C GLY A 627 31.37 -24.75 -7.44
N GLU A 628 32.50 -25.04 -6.79
CA GLU A 628 33.57 -26.00 -6.98
C GLU A 628 33.96 -26.68 -5.65
N VAL A 629 34.55 -27.87 -5.79
CA VAL A 629 34.94 -28.86 -4.79
C VAL A 629 35.92 -28.33 -3.74
N VAL A 630 35.62 -28.51 -2.45
CA VAL A 630 36.57 -29.10 -1.49
C VAL A 630 35.78 -30.07 -0.60
N GLU A 631 36.34 -31.27 -0.47
CA GLU A 631 35.74 -32.51 0.04
C GLU A 631 35.12 -32.44 1.44
N GLU A 632 34.12 -33.30 1.57
CA GLU A 632 33.37 -33.70 2.75
C GLU A 632 34.28 -34.19 3.89
N ALA A 633 33.89 -33.85 5.11
CA ALA A 633 33.81 -34.87 6.15
C ALA A 633 32.42 -34.76 6.78
N GLU A 634 31.61 -35.78 6.51
CA GLU A 634 30.37 -36.11 7.21
C GLU A 634 30.56 -35.99 8.72
N PHE A 635 29.58 -35.49 9.47
CA PHE A 635 29.15 -36.21 10.66
C PHE A 635 27.71 -35.89 11.04
N ASP A 636 27.08 -36.99 11.45
CA ASP A 636 25.73 -37.22 11.90
C ASP A 636 25.33 -36.37 13.12
N ASP A 637 24.03 -36.42 13.39
CA ASP A 637 23.27 -35.84 14.48
C ASP A 637 23.96 -35.92 15.87
N LEU A 638 23.51 -35.04 16.79
CA LEU A 638 23.82 -34.90 18.23
C LEU A 638 24.59 -33.62 18.62
N VAL A 639 23.98 -32.91 19.57
CA VAL A 639 24.50 -31.78 20.37
C VAL A 639 26.03 -31.77 20.52
N PHE A 640 26.73 -30.86 19.83
CA PHE A 640 28.11 -30.51 20.16
C PHE A 640 28.28 -29.00 20.34
N VAL A 641 28.68 -28.67 21.56
CA VAL A 641 29.47 -27.50 21.94
C VAL A 641 30.42 -27.15 20.79
N ARG A 642 30.25 -25.95 20.18
CA ARG A 642 31.22 -25.42 19.21
C ARG A 642 32.62 -25.49 19.83
N ASP A 643 33.58 -26.02 19.09
CA ASP A 643 34.98 -26.16 19.51
C ASP A 643 35.51 -24.80 20.04
N PRO A 644 36.08 -24.72 21.27
CA PRO A 644 36.55 -23.46 21.86
C PRO A 644 37.50 -22.64 20.97
N GLU A 645 38.25 -23.31 20.08
CA GLU A 645 39.20 -22.67 19.16
C GLU A 645 38.54 -22.05 17.92
N GLU A 646 37.35 -22.50 17.50
CA GLU A 646 36.58 -21.86 16.42
C GLU A 646 35.74 -20.68 16.92
N LEU A 647 35.17 -20.78 18.11
CA LEU A 647 34.51 -19.66 18.80
C LEU A 647 35.46 -18.47 18.98
N ARG A 648 36.75 -18.72 19.19
CA ARG A 648 37.77 -17.67 19.29
C ARG A 648 38.02 -16.90 17.99
N LYS A 649 37.67 -17.47 16.84
CA LYS A 649 37.89 -16.88 15.51
C LYS A 649 36.68 -16.08 14.99
N ASP A 650 35.49 -16.27 15.56
CA ASP A 650 34.27 -15.55 15.16
C ASP A 650 34.26 -14.11 15.72
N PRO A 651 34.16 -13.07 14.85
CA PRO A 651 34.23 -11.68 15.28
C PRO A 651 33.05 -11.19 16.14
N HIS A 652 32.02 -12.02 16.41
CA HIS A 652 30.85 -11.64 17.20
C HIS A 652 30.71 -12.35 18.56
N THR A 653 31.67 -13.20 18.95
CA THR A 653 31.63 -13.94 20.23
C THR A 653 31.98 -13.09 21.44
N CYS A 654 31.36 -13.37 22.59
CA CYS A 654 31.61 -12.66 23.84
C CYS A 654 32.51 -13.48 24.75
N PHE A 655 33.45 -12.84 25.44
CA PHE A 655 34.31 -13.50 26.42
C PHE A 655 33.81 -13.21 27.84
N PHE A 656 33.48 -14.24 28.61
CA PHE A 656 32.93 -14.12 29.96
C PHE A 656 33.38 -15.29 30.84
N GLU A 657 33.85 -15.01 32.06
CA GLU A 657 34.32 -16.01 33.04
C GLU A 657 35.41 -16.99 32.56
N GLY A 658 36.19 -16.61 31.55
CA GLY A 658 37.25 -17.47 31.00
C GLY A 658 36.81 -18.31 29.80
N GLU A 659 35.54 -18.25 29.40
CA GLU A 659 34.97 -18.99 28.28
C GLU A 659 34.48 -18.05 27.15
N HIS A 660 34.49 -18.56 25.91
CA HIS A 660 33.99 -17.84 24.73
C HIS A 660 32.56 -18.29 24.43
N HIS A 661 31.63 -17.34 24.43
CA HIS A 661 30.21 -17.55 24.26
C HIS A 661 29.75 -17.05 22.88
N ALA A 662 28.93 -17.86 22.18
CA ALA A 662 28.44 -17.54 20.84
C ALA A 662 27.47 -16.34 20.84
N HIS A 663 27.42 -15.57 19.75
CA HIS A 663 26.40 -14.52 19.62
C HIS A 663 24.98 -15.11 19.69
N GLY A 664 24.16 -14.59 20.61
CA GLY A 664 22.80 -15.04 20.86
C GLY A 664 22.67 -16.06 22.01
N SER A 665 23.79 -16.58 22.54
CA SER A 665 23.74 -17.55 23.65
C SER A 665 23.31 -16.90 24.96
N ARG A 666 22.63 -17.71 25.80
CA ARG A 666 22.13 -17.37 27.14
C ARG A 666 22.67 -18.34 28.17
N TRP A 667 23.21 -17.85 29.29
CA TRP A 667 23.76 -18.67 30.37
C TRP A 667 23.66 -17.97 31.73
N THR A 668 23.88 -18.72 32.82
CA THR A 668 23.89 -18.23 34.20
C THR A 668 25.34 -18.24 34.72
N PRO A 669 25.87 -17.16 35.31
CA PRO A 669 27.25 -17.11 35.84
C PRO A 669 27.51 -18.16 36.92
N HIS A 670 28.70 -18.74 36.94
CA HIS A 670 29.03 -19.81 37.90
C HIS A 670 29.12 -19.33 39.35
N TYR A 671 29.45 -18.05 39.59
CA TYR A 671 29.51 -17.50 40.96
C TYR A 671 28.16 -16.98 41.48
N ASN A 672 27.13 -16.88 40.63
CA ASN A 672 25.85 -16.32 41.03
C ASN A 672 24.68 -16.82 40.17
N SER A 673 23.89 -17.76 40.72
CA SER A 673 22.70 -18.35 40.09
C SER A 673 21.53 -17.36 39.91
N CYS A 674 21.66 -16.13 40.44
CA CYS A 674 20.66 -15.06 40.35
C CYS A 674 20.90 -14.07 39.22
N PHE A 675 21.76 -14.36 38.24
CA PHE A 675 21.96 -13.51 37.08
C PHE A 675 21.82 -14.31 35.78
N SER A 676 21.23 -13.73 34.75
CA SER A 676 21.12 -14.34 33.42
C SER A 676 21.83 -13.46 32.41
N CYS A 677 22.81 -14.04 31.72
CA CYS A 677 23.70 -13.36 30.80
C CYS A 677 23.38 -13.73 29.35
N THR A 678 23.52 -12.76 28.45
CA THR A 678 23.35 -12.91 27.00
C THR A 678 24.54 -12.35 26.25
N CYS A 679 24.95 -13.02 25.17
CA CYS A 679 25.99 -12.51 24.28
C CYS A 679 25.41 -11.77 23.05
N GLN A 680 25.57 -10.45 22.98
CA GLN A 680 25.20 -9.65 21.81
C GLN A 680 26.43 -8.98 21.18
N LYS A 681 26.87 -9.52 20.03
CA LYS A 681 27.97 -8.98 19.20
C LYS A 681 29.16 -8.48 20.04
N LYS A 682 29.81 -9.42 20.75
CA LYS A 682 30.92 -9.21 21.72
C LYS A 682 30.59 -8.61 23.09
N THR A 683 29.38 -8.13 23.31
CA THR A 683 28.98 -7.55 24.61
C THR A 683 28.18 -8.56 25.41
N VAL A 684 28.62 -8.83 26.64
CA VAL A 684 27.86 -9.65 27.60
C VAL A 684 26.92 -8.74 28.37
N ILE A 685 25.63 -9.05 28.34
CA ILE A 685 24.60 -8.31 29.08
C ILE A 685 24.02 -9.28 30.11
N CYS A 686 24.28 -9.02 31.39
CA CYS A 686 23.83 -9.83 32.51
C CYS A 686 22.79 -9.07 33.35
N ASP A 687 21.59 -9.62 33.44
CA ASP A 687 20.50 -9.04 34.22
C ASP A 687 20.21 -9.88 35.47
N PRO A 688 19.94 -9.26 36.64
CA PRO A 688 19.56 -9.98 37.85
C PRO A 688 18.16 -10.60 37.70
N VAL A 689 18.03 -11.86 38.11
CA VAL A 689 16.78 -12.60 38.18
C VAL A 689 15.94 -12.02 39.32
N ILE A 690 14.76 -11.46 39.00
CA ILE A 690 13.87 -10.83 39.97
C ILE A 690 12.76 -11.81 40.36
N CYS A 691 12.71 -12.18 41.63
CA CYS A 691 11.75 -13.16 42.14
C CYS A 691 10.42 -12.50 42.58
N PRO A 692 9.27 -13.14 42.34
CA PRO A 692 7.98 -12.66 42.82
C PRO A 692 7.86 -12.83 44.35
N ALA A 693 7.15 -11.90 45.00
CA ALA A 693 6.87 -11.99 46.44
C ALA A 693 5.82 -13.09 46.71
N LEU A 694 6.21 -14.12 47.47
CA LEU A 694 5.34 -15.24 47.81
C LEU A 694 4.57 -14.97 49.11
N THR A 695 3.27 -15.30 49.12
CA THR A 695 2.35 -15.04 50.24
C THR A 695 2.06 -16.29 51.09
N CYS A 696 2.92 -17.31 51.04
CA CYS A 696 2.73 -18.57 51.74
C CYS A 696 3.43 -18.58 53.12
N PRO A 697 2.95 -19.38 54.09
CA PRO A 697 3.38 -19.30 55.48
C PRO A 697 4.81 -19.79 55.73
N HIS A 698 5.36 -20.67 54.88
CA HIS A 698 6.75 -21.09 54.93
C HIS A 698 7.33 -21.16 53.52
N THR A 699 8.41 -20.41 53.30
CA THR A 699 9.22 -20.42 52.08
C THR A 699 10.58 -21.02 52.38
N TYR A 700 11.12 -21.79 51.45
CA TYR A 700 12.51 -22.25 51.48
C TYR A 700 13.15 -21.97 50.11
N GLN A 701 14.44 -21.66 50.11
CA GLN A 701 15.20 -21.36 48.91
C GLN A 701 16.15 -22.54 48.62
N PRO A 702 15.95 -23.28 47.52
CA PRO A 702 16.87 -24.37 47.13
C PRO A 702 18.23 -23.80 46.68
N ASP A 703 19.33 -24.44 47.07
CA ASP A 703 20.70 -23.94 46.87
C ASP A 703 21.08 -23.67 45.39
N ASP A 704 20.43 -24.37 44.43
CA ASP A 704 20.69 -24.23 42.98
C ASP A 704 19.71 -23.27 42.25
N LYS A 705 18.79 -22.60 42.95
CA LYS A 705 17.78 -21.73 42.34
C LYS A 705 17.72 -20.36 43.01
N CYS A 706 17.66 -19.32 42.19
CA CYS A 706 17.64 -17.95 42.69
C CYS A 706 16.38 -17.59 43.51
N CYS A 707 15.22 -18.20 43.24
CA CYS A 707 13.96 -17.77 43.85
C CYS A 707 13.46 -18.73 44.94
N PRO A 708 12.95 -18.21 46.08
CA PRO A 708 12.34 -19.03 47.12
C PRO A 708 11.05 -19.68 46.62
N VAL A 709 10.71 -20.85 47.15
CA VAL A 709 9.51 -21.63 46.83
C VAL A 709 8.77 -21.99 48.11
N CYS A 710 7.45 -22.20 48.02
CA CYS A 710 6.60 -22.53 49.17
C CYS A 710 6.79 -24.00 49.59
N ASP A 711 6.88 -24.27 50.90
CA ASP A 711 6.96 -25.63 51.44
C ASP A 711 5.54 -26.21 51.60
N GLU A 712 5.15 -27.13 50.72
CA GLU A 712 3.87 -27.81 50.81
C GLU A 712 3.99 -29.07 51.69
N ARG A 713 3.77 -28.91 53.01
CA ARG A 713 3.56 -30.06 53.92
C ARG A 713 2.20 -29.99 54.63
N LYS A 714 1.30 -30.81 54.07
CA LYS A 714 -0.02 -31.34 54.49
C LYS A 714 -0.52 -31.10 55.92
N THR A 715 -1.81 -30.79 56.04
CA THR A 715 -2.67 -31.27 57.16
C THR A 715 -3.79 -32.20 56.64
N PRO A 716 -4.19 -33.24 57.39
CA PRO A 716 -5.07 -34.31 56.89
C PRO A 716 -6.49 -34.24 57.45
N LYS A 717 -7.50 -34.61 56.64
CA LYS A 717 -8.69 -35.39 57.06
C LYS A 717 -9.51 -35.90 55.86
N GLU A 718 -9.94 -37.14 56.00
CA GLU A 718 -10.46 -38.13 55.04
C GLU A 718 -11.89 -37.85 54.50
N ILE A 719 -12.18 -38.33 53.27
CA ILE A 719 -13.27 -39.24 52.82
C ILE A 719 -13.13 -39.47 51.28
N PRO A 720 -13.51 -40.64 50.70
CA PRO A 720 -12.72 -41.29 49.66
C PRO A 720 -13.25 -41.18 48.21
N ALA A 721 -12.27 -41.16 47.29
CA ALA A 721 -12.23 -41.73 45.94
C ALA A 721 -13.48 -41.69 45.04
N GLU A 722 -13.49 -40.72 44.12
CA GLU A 722 -13.94 -40.95 42.74
C GLU A 722 -12.88 -40.40 41.77
N LYS A 723 -12.62 -41.19 40.73
CA LYS A 723 -11.54 -41.03 39.74
C LYS A 723 -11.76 -39.80 38.87
N THR A 724 -10.78 -38.89 38.84
CA THR A 724 -10.62 -37.93 37.73
C THR A 724 -9.14 -37.63 37.50
N GLU A 725 -8.67 -38.09 36.34
CA GLU A 725 -7.63 -37.56 35.44
C GLU A 725 -6.48 -36.71 36.01
N GLU A 726 -5.27 -37.24 35.87
CA GLU A 726 -4.02 -36.48 35.86
C GLU A 726 -3.99 -35.53 34.66
N HIS A 727 -4.19 -34.22 34.89
CA HIS A 727 -3.67 -33.17 34.02
C HIS A 727 -3.11 -32.03 34.88
N PRO A 728 -1.84 -31.63 34.66
CA PRO A 728 -1.49 -30.23 34.82
C PRO A 728 -0.80 -29.74 33.55
N GLU A 729 -1.56 -29.46 32.49
CA GLU A 729 -0.99 -28.74 31.34
C GLU A 729 -0.79 -27.26 31.70
N GLY A 730 0.48 -26.85 31.74
CA GLY A 730 0.89 -25.45 31.96
C GLY A 730 0.63 -24.55 30.75
N CYS A 731 0.85 -23.25 30.92
CA CYS A 731 0.64 -22.23 29.89
C CYS A 731 1.97 -21.81 29.26
N TYR A 732 2.07 -21.84 27.94
CA TYR A 732 3.23 -21.33 27.21
C TYR A 732 3.10 -19.82 26.96
N PHE A 733 4.15 -19.04 27.21
CA PHE A 733 4.16 -17.60 26.95
C PHE A 733 5.25 -17.20 25.96
N GLU A 734 4.83 -16.67 24.81
CA GLU A 734 5.68 -16.40 23.64
C GLU A 734 6.69 -15.26 23.86
N GLY A 735 6.40 -14.31 24.77
CA GLY A 735 7.33 -13.23 25.12
C GLY A 735 8.63 -13.73 25.79
N ASP A 736 8.50 -14.74 26.65
CA ASP A 736 9.58 -15.25 27.51
C ASP A 736 10.14 -16.60 26.99
N GLN A 737 9.47 -17.21 25.99
CA GLN A 737 9.77 -18.52 25.40
C GLN A 737 9.84 -19.66 26.46
N LYS A 738 8.98 -19.62 27.47
CA LYS A 738 8.99 -20.58 28.60
C LYS A 738 7.59 -21.12 28.94
N MET A 739 7.55 -22.36 29.42
CA MET A 739 6.37 -23.01 29.98
C MET A 739 6.18 -22.65 31.46
N HIS A 740 4.99 -22.19 31.82
CA HIS A 740 4.60 -21.80 33.17
C HIS A 740 3.60 -22.78 33.76
N ALA A 741 3.83 -23.25 34.99
CA ALA A 741 2.95 -24.24 35.62
C ALA A 741 1.55 -23.65 35.91
N PRO A 742 0.49 -24.49 35.94
CA PRO A 742 -0.86 -24.07 36.30
C PRO A 742 -0.91 -23.25 37.60
N GLY A 743 -1.56 -22.08 37.57
CA GLY A 743 -1.69 -21.18 38.73
C GLY A 743 -0.49 -20.28 39.01
N THR A 744 0.61 -20.40 38.26
CA THR A 744 1.78 -19.54 38.45
C THR A 744 1.55 -18.12 37.95
N MET A 745 2.13 -17.15 38.66
CA MET A 745 2.12 -15.73 38.31
C MET A 745 3.54 -15.23 38.04
N TRP A 746 3.75 -14.45 36.98
CA TRP A 746 5.06 -13.89 36.63
C TRP A 746 4.95 -12.51 35.95
N HIS A 747 6.07 -11.79 35.90
CA HIS A 747 6.19 -10.57 35.10
C HIS A 747 6.71 -10.93 33.70
N PRO A 748 6.04 -10.53 32.61
CA PRO A 748 6.44 -10.91 31.27
C PRO A 748 7.69 -10.14 30.80
N PHE A 749 8.56 -10.82 30.07
CA PHE A 749 9.74 -10.29 29.39
C PHE A 749 9.43 -10.06 27.91
N VAL A 750 9.66 -8.84 27.40
CA VAL A 750 9.38 -8.53 25.98
C VAL A 750 10.59 -7.85 25.35
N PRO A 751 11.36 -8.52 24.46
CA PRO A 751 12.45 -7.88 23.73
C PRO A 751 11.95 -6.75 22.81
N PRO A 752 12.64 -5.60 22.68
CA PRO A 752 13.91 -5.19 23.32
C PRO A 752 13.76 -4.53 24.71
N PHE A 753 12.58 -4.58 25.35
CA PHE A 753 12.19 -3.77 26.51
C PHE A 753 12.45 -4.41 27.89
N GLY A 754 12.72 -5.71 27.98
CA GLY A 754 13.02 -6.38 29.25
C GLY A 754 11.78 -6.83 30.05
N TYR A 755 11.94 -7.10 31.36
CA TYR A 755 10.84 -7.51 32.25
C TYR A 755 9.91 -6.35 32.59
N ILE A 756 8.61 -6.54 32.36
CA ILE A 756 7.59 -5.53 32.61
C ILE A 756 7.04 -5.69 34.03
N LYS A 757 7.67 -5.01 35.00
CA LYS A 757 7.26 -5.07 36.42
C LYS A 757 5.88 -4.48 36.73
N CYS A 758 5.23 -3.85 35.74
CA CYS A 758 3.89 -3.26 35.88
C CYS A 758 2.75 -4.16 35.42
N ALA A 759 3.02 -5.37 34.95
CA ALA A 759 2.01 -6.34 34.54
C ALA A 759 2.33 -7.69 35.17
N VAL A 760 1.34 -8.36 35.76
CA VAL A 760 1.45 -9.71 36.30
C VAL A 760 0.58 -10.63 35.46
N CYS A 761 1.22 -11.62 34.85
CA CYS A 761 0.58 -12.66 34.05
C CYS A 761 0.36 -13.91 34.90
N THR A 762 -0.81 -14.53 34.76
CA THR A 762 -1.22 -15.71 35.53
C THR A 762 -1.62 -16.82 34.59
N CYS A 763 -1.09 -18.03 34.80
CA CYS A 763 -1.48 -19.22 34.04
C CYS A 763 -2.77 -19.82 34.62
N LYS A 764 -3.89 -19.78 33.88
CA LYS A 764 -5.13 -20.42 34.32
C LYS A 764 -5.11 -21.90 33.94
N GLY A 765 -4.82 -22.73 34.93
CA GLY A 765 -4.60 -24.18 34.80
C GLY A 765 -5.71 -25.01 34.15
N ALA A 766 -6.95 -24.51 34.09
CA ALA A 766 -8.06 -25.24 33.47
C ALA A 766 -8.25 -24.94 31.97
N THR A 767 -7.64 -23.86 31.44
CA THR A 767 -7.82 -23.41 30.05
C THR A 767 -6.53 -23.29 29.26
N GLY A 768 -5.36 -23.40 29.90
CA GLY A 768 -4.04 -23.24 29.26
C GLY A 768 -3.74 -21.79 28.80
N GLU A 769 -4.60 -20.83 29.13
CA GLU A 769 -4.48 -19.43 28.71
C GLU A 769 -3.71 -18.58 29.75
N VAL A 770 -2.89 -17.65 29.24
CA VAL A 770 -2.16 -16.66 30.04
C VAL A 770 -2.99 -15.39 30.16
N HIS A 771 -3.31 -14.99 31.39
CA HIS A 771 -4.05 -13.76 31.67
C HIS A 771 -3.17 -12.72 32.37
N CYS A 772 -2.97 -11.56 31.75
CA CYS A 772 -2.11 -10.52 32.30
C CYS A 772 -2.92 -9.30 32.78
N GLU A 773 -2.73 -8.94 34.05
CA GLU A 773 -3.34 -7.78 34.68
C GLU A 773 -2.29 -6.73 35.06
N LYS A 774 -2.69 -5.46 35.05
CA LYS A 774 -1.81 -4.35 35.44
C LYS A 774 -1.71 -4.28 36.97
N VAL A 775 -0.49 -4.12 37.49
CA VAL A 775 -0.25 -3.97 38.93
C VAL A 775 -0.92 -2.70 39.47
N THR A 776 -1.81 -2.87 40.45
CA THR A 776 -2.51 -1.78 41.14
C THR A 776 -1.70 -1.33 42.36
N CYS A 777 -1.26 -0.06 42.40
CA CYS A 777 -0.42 0.44 43.49
C CYS A 777 -1.24 0.89 44.71
N PRO A 778 -0.73 0.72 45.95
CA PRO A 778 -1.39 1.23 47.15
C PRO A 778 -1.49 2.77 47.14
N PRO A 779 -2.56 3.37 47.69
CA PRO A 779 -2.69 4.81 47.79
C PRO A 779 -1.63 5.37 48.75
N LEU A 780 -0.88 6.37 48.30
CA LEU A 780 0.19 7.03 49.08
C LEU A 780 -0.30 8.39 49.56
N THR A 781 0.04 8.72 50.81
CA THR A 781 -0.41 9.95 51.49
C THR A 781 0.63 11.07 51.51
N CYS A 782 1.82 10.87 50.95
CA CYS A 782 2.88 11.88 50.88
C CYS A 782 2.84 12.68 49.57
N SER A 783 3.35 13.91 49.63
CA SER A 783 3.35 14.89 48.52
C SER A 783 4.39 14.59 47.43
N HIS A 784 5.49 13.89 47.75
CA HIS A 784 6.55 13.56 46.79
C HIS A 784 6.96 12.08 46.85
N PRO A 785 6.12 11.16 46.36
CA PRO A 785 6.45 9.75 46.30
C PRO A 785 7.47 9.48 45.19
N ILE A 786 8.57 8.79 45.52
CA ILE A 786 9.66 8.49 44.59
C ILE A 786 9.68 7.00 44.25
N ARG A 787 10.11 6.63 43.05
CA ARG A 787 10.47 5.24 42.76
C ARG A 787 11.88 5.01 43.26
N ARG A 788 12.10 3.99 44.09
CA ARG A 788 13.45 3.66 44.56
C ARG A 788 14.37 3.25 43.42
N ASN A 789 13.86 2.50 42.44
CA ASN A 789 14.58 2.20 41.20
C ASN A 789 13.78 2.60 39.94
N PRO A 790 14.45 2.92 38.81
CA PRO A 790 13.79 3.37 37.57
C PRO A 790 12.80 2.36 36.98
N SER A 791 12.99 1.07 37.26
CA SER A 791 12.23 -0.06 36.71
C SER A 791 11.11 -0.57 37.65
N ASP A 792 10.83 0.11 38.77
CA ASP A 792 9.77 -0.28 39.70
C ASP A 792 8.41 0.30 39.31
N CYS A 793 7.33 -0.47 39.46
CA CYS A 793 6.01 -0.01 39.05
C CYS A 793 5.44 1.07 39.98
N CYS A 794 5.51 0.84 41.30
CA CYS A 794 4.89 1.68 42.32
C CYS A 794 5.90 2.64 42.99
N LYS A 795 5.43 3.84 43.33
CA LYS A 795 6.21 4.86 44.06
C LYS A 795 6.12 4.60 45.56
N VAL A 796 7.07 5.09 46.36
CA VAL A 796 7.08 4.99 47.83
C VAL A 796 7.45 6.33 48.45
N CYS A 797 6.97 6.59 49.66
CA CYS A 797 7.34 7.79 50.42
C CYS A 797 8.72 7.59 51.06
N PRO A 798 9.71 8.46 50.80
CA PRO A 798 11.01 8.40 51.47
C PRO A 798 10.88 8.86 52.93
N PRO A 799 11.68 8.30 53.87
CA PRO A 799 11.75 8.79 55.25
C PRO A 799 12.49 10.14 55.29
N GLU A 800 11.91 11.14 55.95
CA GLU A 800 12.50 12.48 56.09
C GLU A 800 13.69 12.44 57.07
N ASP A 801 14.89 12.67 56.55
CA ASP A 801 15.98 13.50 57.11
C ASP A 801 17.36 13.00 56.63
N THR A 802 17.81 13.50 55.48
CA THR A 802 19.25 13.72 55.18
C THR A 802 19.42 14.63 53.95
N PRO A 803 20.24 15.70 54.02
CA PRO A 803 20.41 16.66 52.92
C PRO A 803 21.64 16.36 52.04
N LEU A 804 21.59 16.89 50.80
CA LEU A 804 22.60 17.09 49.72
C LEU A 804 22.15 16.42 48.39
N PRO A 805 22.64 16.82 47.18
CA PRO A 805 23.34 18.05 46.74
C PRO A 805 22.71 18.68 45.46
N GLU A 806 23.32 19.77 45.00
CA GLU A 806 22.94 20.64 43.88
C GLU A 806 22.61 19.97 42.53
N GLU A 807 21.65 20.62 41.86
CA GLU A 807 21.02 20.36 40.56
C GLU A 807 21.94 19.79 39.46
N GLY A 808 21.89 18.47 39.34
CA GLY A 808 22.09 17.73 38.10
C GLY A 808 20.78 17.11 37.65
N GLU A 809 20.39 17.39 36.41
CA GLU A 809 19.22 16.92 35.68
C GLU A 809 18.68 15.54 36.12
N LEU A 810 17.52 15.52 36.77
CA LEU A 810 16.68 14.33 36.86
C LEU A 810 15.24 14.70 36.49
N MET A 811 14.79 14.15 35.36
CA MET A 811 13.42 14.15 34.90
C MET A 811 12.51 13.48 35.95
N GLN A 812 11.73 14.26 36.70
CA GLN A 812 10.59 13.76 37.47
C GLN A 812 9.28 14.16 36.77
N ALA A 813 8.39 13.19 36.56
CA ALA A 813 7.23 13.30 35.68
C ALA A 813 5.95 13.85 36.32
N ASP A 814 5.88 14.10 37.64
CA ASP A 814 4.63 14.53 38.29
C ASP A 814 4.85 15.60 39.39
N GLY A 815 5.41 16.75 39.02
CA GLY A 815 5.02 18.00 39.67
C GLY A 815 3.67 18.47 39.10
N THR A 816 2.94 19.34 39.81
CA THR A 816 1.74 20.01 39.27
C THR A 816 2.04 20.47 37.85
N ARG A 817 1.39 19.84 36.87
CA ARG A 817 1.77 20.05 35.47
C ARG A 817 1.34 21.45 35.09
N HIS A 818 2.32 22.35 35.07
CA HIS A 818 2.14 23.68 34.52
C HIS A 818 1.93 23.52 33.03
N CYS A 819 0.92 24.18 32.49
CA CYS A 819 0.73 24.20 31.06
C CYS A 819 1.78 25.13 30.45
N LYS A 820 2.61 24.59 29.57
CA LYS A 820 3.60 25.36 28.84
C LYS A 820 2.99 25.85 27.53
N PHE A 821 2.86 27.17 27.38
CA PHE A 821 2.37 27.77 26.15
C PHE A 821 3.37 28.83 25.65
N GLY A 822 4.02 28.54 24.53
CA GLY A 822 5.16 29.34 24.04
C GLY A 822 6.38 29.23 24.98
N LYS A 823 6.88 30.38 25.44
CA LYS A 823 7.97 30.46 26.43
C LYS A 823 7.49 30.57 27.88
N ASN A 824 6.18 30.66 28.10
CA ASN A 824 5.59 30.93 29.42
C ASN A 824 4.97 29.66 30.00
N TYR A 825 4.92 29.60 31.33
CA TYR A 825 4.36 28.50 32.10
C TYR A 825 3.18 29.02 32.91
N TYR A 826 2.05 28.32 32.81
CA TYR A 826 0.78 28.68 33.43
C TYR A 826 0.37 27.58 34.42
N GLN A 827 -0.17 27.97 35.57
CA GLN A 827 -0.60 27.03 36.60
C GLN A 827 -1.91 26.35 36.22
N ASN A 828 -2.22 25.23 36.86
CA ASN A 828 -3.46 24.51 36.62
C ASN A 828 -4.68 25.38 36.94
N SER A 829 -5.70 25.35 36.07
CA SER A 829 -6.91 26.18 36.10
C SER A 829 -6.69 27.68 35.84
N GLU A 830 -5.48 28.10 35.44
CA GLU A 830 -5.21 29.48 35.06
C GLU A 830 -5.66 29.74 33.62
N ASN A 831 -6.30 30.91 33.38
CA ASN A 831 -6.81 31.31 32.07
C ASN A 831 -5.95 32.44 31.50
N TRP A 832 -5.52 32.35 30.24
CA TRP A 832 -4.73 33.39 29.57
C TRP A 832 -5.08 33.55 28.09
N HIS A 833 -4.67 34.67 27.50
CA HIS A 833 -4.69 34.87 26.06
C HIS A 833 -3.33 34.54 25.44
N PRO A 834 -3.26 33.71 24.39
CA PRO A 834 -1.99 33.27 23.82
C PRO A 834 -1.29 34.42 23.09
N ARG A 835 0.00 34.63 23.38
CA ARG A 835 0.83 35.65 22.73
C ARG A 835 1.73 35.02 21.67
N VAL A 836 1.59 35.43 20.42
CA VAL A 836 2.34 34.88 19.28
C VAL A 836 3.45 35.86 18.88
N PRO A 837 4.70 35.41 18.72
CA PRO A 837 5.79 36.26 18.24
C PRO A 837 5.43 36.88 16.87
N LEU A 838 5.67 38.19 16.71
CA LEU A 838 5.29 39.06 15.57
C LEU A 838 3.83 39.59 15.52
N VAL A 839 2.87 39.02 16.25
CA VAL A 839 1.44 39.43 16.20
C VAL A 839 0.91 39.93 17.56
N GLY A 840 1.58 39.61 18.67
CA GLY A 840 1.17 40.06 20.01
C GLY A 840 0.12 39.14 20.64
N GLU A 841 -0.65 39.67 21.59
CA GLU A 841 -1.58 38.89 22.43
C GLU A 841 -2.96 38.73 21.78
N MET A 842 -3.38 37.48 21.54
CA MET A 842 -4.62 37.18 20.81
C MET A 842 -5.84 37.17 21.74
N LYS A 843 -6.38 38.34 22.04
CA LYS A 843 -7.53 38.54 22.97
C LYS A 843 -8.85 37.88 22.56
N CYS A 844 -8.91 37.25 21.37
CA CYS A 844 -10.09 36.49 20.89
C CYS A 844 -10.08 35.00 21.24
N ILE A 845 -8.97 34.50 21.77
CA ILE A 845 -8.80 33.10 22.11
C ILE A 845 -8.48 33.07 23.59
N THR A 846 -9.29 32.37 24.38
CA THR A 846 -9.00 32.15 25.79
C THR A 846 -8.52 30.72 25.93
N CYS A 847 -7.32 30.57 26.46
CA CYS A 847 -6.75 29.29 26.81
C CYS A 847 -6.80 29.12 28.32
N TRP A 848 -6.93 27.89 28.78
CA TRP A 848 -6.82 27.54 30.18
C TRP A 848 -6.01 26.27 30.35
N CYS A 849 -5.39 26.15 31.52
CA CYS A 849 -4.62 24.98 31.86
C CYS A 849 -5.52 23.96 32.53
N ASP A 850 -5.56 22.74 31.99
CA ASP A 850 -6.29 21.62 32.59
C ASP A 850 -5.32 20.44 32.78
N HIS A 851 -4.85 20.29 34.01
CA HIS A 851 -3.90 19.28 34.49
C HIS A 851 -2.68 19.05 33.56
N GLY A 852 -2.07 20.15 33.10
CA GLY A 852 -0.89 20.11 32.25
C GLY A 852 -1.15 20.15 30.75
N VAL A 853 -2.42 20.14 30.35
CA VAL A 853 -2.85 20.25 28.95
C VAL A 853 -3.47 21.62 28.73
N THR A 854 -2.93 22.39 27.78
CA THR A 854 -3.54 23.66 27.38
C THR A 854 -4.79 23.39 26.54
N LYS A 855 -5.95 23.83 27.01
CA LYS A 855 -7.20 23.85 26.23
C LYS A 855 -7.49 25.28 25.81
N CYS A 856 -7.83 25.51 24.54
CA CYS A 856 -8.10 26.84 24.00
C CYS A 856 -9.45 26.88 23.29
N GLN A 857 -10.21 27.95 23.50
CA GLN A 857 -11.47 28.19 22.81
C GLN A 857 -11.49 29.60 22.21
N ARG A 858 -11.99 29.70 20.98
CA ARG A 858 -12.17 30.98 20.29
C ARG A 858 -13.55 31.54 20.62
N LYS A 859 -13.59 32.80 21.06
CA LYS A 859 -14.86 33.50 21.34
C LYS A 859 -15.59 33.76 20.01
N GLN A 860 -16.81 33.23 19.87
CA GLN A 860 -17.71 33.55 18.76
C GLN A 860 -18.34 34.92 18.98
N CYS A 861 -18.29 35.79 17.97
CA CYS A 861 -18.87 37.13 18.02
C CYS A 861 -20.24 37.14 17.32
N PRO A 862 -21.23 37.89 17.83
CA PRO A 862 -22.51 38.05 17.17
C PRO A 862 -22.36 38.82 15.86
N LEU A 863 -23.19 38.48 14.86
CA LEU A 863 -23.25 39.18 13.57
C LEU A 863 -23.87 40.57 13.78
N LEU A 864 -23.16 41.62 13.34
CA LEU A 864 -23.61 43.02 13.46
C LEU A 864 -23.98 43.58 12.09
N SER A 865 -25.19 44.13 11.97
CA SER A 865 -25.74 44.73 10.75
C SER A 865 -25.72 46.27 10.80
N CYS A 866 -24.55 46.88 10.92
CA CYS A 866 -24.39 48.33 10.93
C CYS A 866 -23.35 48.80 9.92
N SER A 867 -23.52 50.01 9.39
CA SER A 867 -22.72 50.54 8.28
C SER A 867 -21.30 50.99 8.66
N ASN A 868 -21.02 51.24 9.94
CA ASN A 868 -19.69 51.67 10.39
C ASN A 868 -19.22 50.84 11.60
N ILE A 869 -18.53 49.74 11.30
CA ILE A 869 -18.02 48.77 12.26
C ILE A 869 -16.63 49.21 12.68
N THR A 870 -16.46 49.55 13.97
CA THR A 870 -15.15 49.91 14.52
C THR A 870 -14.69 48.90 15.55
N ARG A 871 -13.42 48.51 15.46
CA ARG A 871 -12.81 47.60 16.43
C ARG A 871 -11.98 48.44 17.39
N ARG A 872 -12.49 48.67 18.60
CA ARG A 872 -11.70 49.35 19.63
C ARG A 872 -10.47 48.51 19.97
N GLU A 873 -9.32 49.19 20.07
CA GLU A 873 -8.04 48.57 20.35
C GLU A 873 -8.11 47.77 21.65
N GLY A 874 -7.87 46.46 21.57
CA GLY A 874 -7.89 45.56 22.72
C GLY A 874 -9.21 44.79 23.01
N LYS A 875 -10.26 44.88 22.19
CA LYS A 875 -11.47 44.02 22.28
C LYS A 875 -11.57 43.00 21.13
N CYS A 876 -12.05 41.79 21.45
CA CYS A 876 -12.17 40.73 20.46
C CYS A 876 -13.25 41.00 19.39
N CYS A 877 -14.47 41.33 19.81
CA CYS A 877 -15.59 41.56 18.91
C CYS A 877 -15.68 43.04 18.50
N PRO A 878 -16.03 43.34 17.24
CA PRO A 878 -16.20 44.70 16.78
C PRO A 878 -17.48 45.33 17.35
N GLU A 879 -17.54 46.66 17.43
CA GLU A 879 -18.69 47.44 17.92
C GLU A 879 -19.06 48.51 16.87
N CYS A 880 -20.34 48.84 16.74
CA CYS A 880 -20.77 49.93 15.84
C CYS A 880 -20.32 51.29 16.43
N ALA A 881 -19.63 52.11 15.65
CA ALA A 881 -19.22 53.44 16.11
C ALA A 881 -20.42 54.38 16.13
N GLY A 882 -20.85 54.78 17.33
CA GLY A 882 -21.76 55.90 17.56
C GLY A 882 -23.25 55.56 17.47
N ASN A 883 -23.83 55.09 18.58
CA ASN A 883 -25.03 55.71 19.14
C ASN A 883 -25.29 55.17 20.56
N THR A 884 -25.50 56.10 21.49
CA THR A 884 -25.97 55.87 22.84
C THR A 884 -27.34 55.19 22.81
N HIS A 885 -27.41 53.90 23.12
CA HIS A 885 -28.70 53.28 23.47
C HIS A 885 -28.97 53.47 24.96
N LYS A 886 -29.85 54.43 25.26
CA LYS A 886 -30.62 54.45 26.49
C LYS A 886 -31.32 53.11 26.64
N ASN A 887 -31.22 52.56 27.85
CA ASN A 887 -32.05 51.47 28.35
C ASN A 887 -33.54 51.74 28.07
N THR A 888 -34.22 50.74 27.52
CA THR A 888 -35.62 50.48 27.86
C THR A 888 -35.84 48.98 27.91
N HIS A 889 -35.97 48.48 29.14
CA HIS A 889 -36.74 47.28 29.48
C HIS A 889 -38.16 47.39 28.92
N THR A 890 -38.73 46.27 28.47
CA THR A 890 -40.08 45.76 28.80
C THR A 890 -40.29 44.44 28.04
N HIS A 891 -40.38 43.29 28.73
CA HIS A 891 -41.63 42.58 29.05
C HIS A 891 -42.50 42.25 27.81
N THR A 892 -42.44 41.01 27.34
CA THR A 892 -43.41 39.92 27.66
C THR A 892 -42.85 38.58 27.20
#